data_AF-A0A5E5Q1U8-F1
#
_entry.id   AF-A0A5E5Q1U8-F1
#
_cell.length_a   1.000
_cell.length_b   1.000
_cell.length_c   1.000
_cell.angle_alpha   90.00
_cell.angle_beta   90.00
_cell.angle_gamma   90.00
#
_symmetry.space_group_name_H-M   'P 1'
#
loop_
_entity.id
_entity.type
_entity.pdbx_description
1 polymer ?
#
loop_
_entity_poly.entity_id
_entity_poly.type
_entity_poly.pdbx_seq_one_letter_code
_entity_poly.pdbx_strand_id
1 'polypeptide(L)'
;MNLISFNASFIRIPLLSIALIALTNTAIAGGSIGEHSLMNDFLRSKVSMGRDFSVSTDSPAYNNETNNALVFNRGAIGVDNHDFDEKFSLARTLTSIRYSTGLPSHRISTLLPDNFLNTQLLNSLLNTFKVSSKTNGFVKMDLQIRDKEKEVSLSDMSPTAIFNRFDLSASNGEHCGEYRIIYHKNNGARFFLAFEAQYPNPDSSKGKRGCFALADFWQEIGKMNKADALVQLEKFFYKGLVHKGVKLPAVVDFTHYTHGTGQVRSNSSIQKPWQLREFKTDISAKGKVIFVADTVKSNPLTRLFVNKGNLPVIWNMGPYSPTDFLVDINKRGLVLDLSTDTSVKKENSGSYLPTAFPAKKENLETDSLKTLRAHFNRDFGTYVDNLLAPERRASNPSPRDIINGFSLDNDDSYNEFQSDSNEGDNTANGRNENLSAIISKKLTALNLSNYSVQMIRNRAEAMSCGGCHQNSNDAEIAPNVHWPKSGSFVHVDEKGALSPALTEQFLPARAALLKDYLQETIGKSVEKWRFAEPDYSSAMNDFDGPYNASNLPNQVAFAALKTDGSITAWGDSSGGGAGAPTGSGYTKIYSNWTAFAALKADGSITAWGDSDSGGTGAPTGSGYTKIYSTGFAFAALKADGSITAWGDSDSGSTGAPTGSGYTKIYSTMNAFAALKADGSITAWGGSDSGSTGAPTGSGYTKIYSTMSAFAALKADGSITAWGDSDFGGAGAPTGSGYTKIYSTRGAFSTLKADGSITAWGDPDWGSTGAPTGSGYTKIYSTAGAFAAVKADGSITAWGGSDWGGTGAPTGSGYAKIYSTGGAFAALKADGSITAWGGSYAGGTGAPTGSGYTKIYSTAFAFAAVKADGSITAWGGSDSGGTGAPTGSGYTKIYSTVDAFVAVKADGSITAWGNPNDGGTTPTVTD
;
A
#
# COMPACT_ATOMS: atom_id res chain seq x y z
N MET A 1 -7.08 0.16 -28.25
CA MET A 1 -5.99 0.37 -27.27
C MET A 1 -6.54 0.03 -25.89
N ASN A 2 -6.16 -1.13 -25.34
CA ASN A 2 -6.63 -1.60 -24.04
C ASN A 2 -5.81 -0.92 -22.94
N LEU A 3 -6.44 -0.01 -22.19
CA LEU A 3 -5.88 0.59 -20.98
C LEU A 3 -6.12 -0.38 -19.81
N ILE A 4 -5.09 -1.16 -19.51
CA ILE A 4 -5.00 -2.08 -18.39
C ILE A 4 -4.70 -1.27 -17.12
N SER A 5 -5.38 -1.61 -16.02
CA SER A 5 -5.36 -0.97 -14.70
C SER A 5 -4.09 -0.18 -14.36
N PHE A 6 -4.22 1.15 -14.26
CA PHE A 6 -3.25 1.97 -13.56
C PHE A 6 -3.25 1.59 -12.07
N ASN A 7 -2.06 1.38 -11.51
CA ASN A 7 -1.88 1.05 -10.11
C ASN A 7 -2.34 2.24 -9.23
N ALA A 8 -3.20 2.00 -8.23
CA ALA A 8 -3.70 3.04 -7.30
C ALA A 8 -2.57 3.73 -6.50
N SER A 9 -1.42 3.09 -6.41
CA SER A 9 -0.19 3.66 -5.86
C SER A 9 0.40 4.84 -6.61
N PHE A 10 0.04 5.04 -7.89
CA PHE A 10 0.61 6.10 -8.74
C PHE A 10 0.40 7.51 -8.18
N ILE A 11 -0.55 7.63 -7.28
CA ILE A 11 -1.32 8.85 -7.17
C ILE A 11 -0.91 9.65 -5.92
N ARG A 12 0.02 9.09 -5.12
CA ARG A 12 0.65 9.74 -3.98
C ARG A 12 1.71 10.78 -4.35
N ILE A 13 1.83 11.19 -5.61
CA ILE A 13 2.71 12.31 -5.94
C ILE A 13 2.09 13.63 -5.42
N PRO A 14 2.83 14.48 -4.67
CA PRO A 14 2.35 15.76 -4.13
C PRO A 14 1.97 16.83 -5.19
N LEU A 15 2.04 16.48 -6.47
CA LEU A 15 2.22 17.36 -7.63
C LEU A 15 1.15 18.42 -7.91
N LEU A 16 0.04 18.49 -7.17
CA LEU A 16 -0.98 19.52 -7.39
C LEU A 16 -1.42 20.33 -6.17
N SER A 17 -1.16 19.90 -4.94
CA SER A 17 -1.51 20.75 -3.77
C SER A 17 -0.49 21.86 -3.52
N ILE A 18 0.76 21.66 -3.91
CA ILE A 18 1.84 22.64 -3.68
C ILE A 18 2.15 23.42 -4.95
N ALA A 19 1.95 22.81 -6.11
CA ALA A 19 2.29 23.41 -7.38
C ALA A 19 1.50 24.70 -7.59
N LEU A 20 0.21 24.81 -7.29
CA LEU A 20 -0.57 26.03 -7.62
C LEU A 20 -0.25 27.30 -6.79
N ILE A 21 0.71 27.28 -5.87
CA ILE A 21 0.80 28.28 -4.80
C ILE A 21 2.18 28.90 -4.70
N ALA A 22 2.48 29.70 -5.71
CA ALA A 22 3.55 30.66 -5.60
C ALA A 22 3.05 32.10 -5.90
N LEU A 23 1.73 32.30 -6.03
CA LEU A 23 1.08 33.61 -6.12
C LEU A 23 0.98 34.32 -4.75
N THR A 24 2.08 34.53 -4.04
CA THR A 24 2.09 35.47 -2.91
C THR A 24 3.46 36.11 -2.73
N ASN A 25 3.78 37.05 -3.62
CA ASN A 25 4.25 38.39 -3.25
C ASN A 25 4.65 39.18 -4.49
N THR A 26 3.69 39.89 -5.09
CA THR A 26 3.83 41.24 -5.65
C THR A 26 2.50 41.70 -6.24
N ALA A 27 1.99 42.82 -5.72
CA ALA A 27 1.06 43.81 -6.30
C ALA A 27 -0.06 43.36 -7.28
N ILE A 28 -1.30 43.42 -6.76
CA ILE A 28 -2.44 44.26 -7.21
C ILE A 28 -2.79 44.31 -8.71
N ALA A 29 -4.11 44.17 -8.93
CA ALA A 29 -4.93 44.67 -10.04
C ALA A 29 -5.11 43.79 -11.27
N GLY A 30 -6.39 43.63 -11.62
CA GLY A 30 -6.89 43.93 -12.96
C GLY A 30 -6.45 42.95 -14.03
N GLY A 31 -7.40 42.10 -14.44
CA GLY A 31 -7.18 41.21 -15.57
C GLY A 31 -6.75 41.92 -16.84
N SER A 32 -6.10 41.15 -17.70
CA SER A 32 -6.10 41.25 -19.16
C SER A 32 -5.25 40.06 -19.61
N ILE A 33 -5.69 39.08 -20.41
CA ILE A 33 -6.74 38.99 -21.42
C ILE A 33 -7.14 37.51 -21.54
N GLY A 34 -8.43 37.19 -21.52
CA GLY A 34 -8.97 35.87 -21.90
C GLY A 34 -9.59 35.06 -20.77
N GLU A 35 -10.82 34.58 -20.98
CA GLU A 35 -11.70 33.82 -20.08
C GLU A 35 -11.18 32.40 -19.74
N HIS A 36 -9.90 32.20 -19.48
CA HIS A 36 -9.31 30.87 -19.67
C HIS A 36 -8.77 30.29 -18.36
N SER A 37 -9.38 29.17 -17.94
CA SER A 37 -8.85 28.35 -16.86
C SER A 37 -7.63 27.56 -17.36
N LEU A 38 -6.76 27.21 -16.43
CA LEU A 38 -5.52 26.45 -16.63
C LEU A 38 -5.67 25.18 -17.50
N MET A 39 -6.83 24.53 -17.42
CA MET A 39 -7.17 23.35 -18.24
C MET A 39 -7.65 23.74 -19.65
N ASN A 40 -8.28 24.90 -19.81
CA ASN A 40 -8.66 25.45 -21.11
C ASN A 40 -7.42 25.86 -21.92
N ASP A 41 -6.37 26.38 -21.29
CA ASP A 41 -5.09 26.70 -21.96
C ASP A 41 -4.36 25.44 -22.44
N PHE A 42 -4.40 24.36 -21.64
CA PHE A 42 -3.89 23.04 -22.03
C PHE A 42 -4.65 22.46 -23.23
N LEU A 43 -5.98 22.57 -23.25
CA LEU A 43 -6.81 22.04 -24.34
C LEU A 43 -6.71 22.87 -25.63
N ARG A 44 -6.50 24.18 -25.55
CA ARG A 44 -6.37 25.07 -26.73
C ARG A 44 -5.00 24.99 -27.40
N SER A 45 -3.91 24.82 -26.64
CA SER A 45 -2.55 24.71 -27.22
C SER A 45 -2.36 23.48 -28.13
N LYS A 46 -3.23 22.47 -28.00
CA LYS A 46 -3.26 21.27 -28.85
C LYS A 46 -4.16 21.39 -30.08
N VAL A 47 -5.06 22.39 -30.15
CA VAL A 47 -5.90 22.61 -31.34
C VAL A 47 -5.13 23.36 -32.45
N SER A 48 -4.04 24.05 -32.12
CA SER A 48 -3.19 24.73 -33.12
C SER A 48 -2.06 23.87 -33.69
N MET A 49 -1.85 22.63 -33.22
CA MET A 49 -0.82 21.72 -33.74
C MET A 49 -1.37 20.31 -33.97
N GLY A 50 -1.72 20.03 -35.22
CA GLY A 50 -1.78 18.67 -35.77
C GLY A 50 -3.17 18.02 -35.81
N ARG A 51 -3.79 18.09 -36.99
CA ARG A 51 -4.81 17.13 -37.44
C ARG A 51 -4.16 15.74 -37.48
N ASP A 52 -4.59 14.81 -36.63
CA ASP A 52 -4.60 13.36 -36.89
C ASP A 52 -5.08 12.62 -35.63
N PHE A 53 -6.38 12.69 -35.33
CA PHE A 53 -7.05 11.69 -34.49
C PHE A 53 -8.56 11.75 -34.78
N SER A 54 -9.02 11.01 -35.78
CA SER A 54 -10.44 10.81 -36.06
C SER A 54 -10.96 9.59 -35.27
N VAL A 55 -11.70 9.85 -34.20
CA VAL A 55 -12.60 8.85 -33.57
C VAL A 55 -14.02 9.37 -33.77
N SER A 56 -14.93 8.50 -34.25
CA SER A 56 -16.27 8.86 -34.70
C SER A 56 -17.09 9.56 -33.62
N THR A 57 -17.58 10.75 -33.97
CA THR A 57 -18.43 11.63 -33.17
C THR A 57 -19.91 11.31 -33.38
N ASP A 58 -20.38 10.17 -32.86
CA ASP A 58 -21.82 9.86 -32.79
C ASP A 58 -22.27 9.53 -31.35
N SER A 59 -22.00 10.45 -30.42
CA SER A 59 -22.72 10.52 -29.15
C SER A 59 -22.86 11.98 -28.71
N PRO A 60 -24.09 12.51 -28.54
CA PRO A 60 -24.32 13.93 -28.26
C PRO A 60 -24.17 14.20 -26.77
N ALA A 61 -22.94 14.29 -26.24
CA ALA A 61 -22.70 14.78 -24.87
C ALA A 61 -21.27 15.27 -24.53
N TYR A 62 -20.32 15.27 -25.48
CA TYR A 62 -18.94 15.70 -25.18
C TYR A 62 -18.57 16.94 -26.01
N ASN A 63 -19.26 18.05 -25.74
CA ASN A 63 -18.82 19.36 -26.19
C ASN A 63 -17.87 20.00 -25.17
N ASN A 64 -16.93 20.74 -25.72
CA ASN A 64 -15.68 21.25 -25.17
C ASN A 64 -15.89 22.44 -24.21
N GLU A 65 -16.68 22.26 -23.13
CA GLU A 65 -17.01 23.33 -22.18
C GLU A 65 -16.47 23.06 -20.76
N THR A 66 -15.49 23.89 -20.35
CA THR A 66 -15.08 24.27 -18.99
C THR A 66 -15.08 23.17 -17.91
N ASN A 67 -14.05 22.34 -17.86
CA ASN A 67 -13.87 21.36 -16.78
C ASN A 67 -13.24 22.00 -15.52
N ASN A 68 -13.99 22.93 -14.89
CA ASN A 68 -13.60 23.69 -13.70
C ASN A 68 -13.72 22.92 -12.36
N ALA A 69 -14.02 21.62 -12.41
CA ALA A 69 -14.46 20.85 -11.24
C ALA A 69 -13.34 20.35 -10.31
N LEU A 70 -12.05 20.56 -10.61
CA LEU A 70 -10.94 19.96 -9.85
C LEU A 70 -10.31 20.89 -8.81
N VAL A 71 -10.39 22.20 -9.02
CA VAL A 71 -9.73 23.22 -8.19
C VAL A 71 -10.63 24.44 -8.07
N PHE A 72 -10.81 24.93 -6.84
CA PHE A 72 -11.41 26.23 -6.56
C PHE A 72 -10.36 27.13 -5.91
N ASN A 73 -9.93 28.17 -6.62
CA ASN A 73 -8.81 29.04 -6.23
C ASN A 73 -9.32 30.41 -5.77
N ARG A 74 -8.78 30.93 -4.65
CA ARG A 74 -8.99 32.28 -4.16
C ARG A 74 -8.75 33.34 -5.25
N GLY A 75 -7.66 33.21 -6.01
CA GLY A 75 -7.29 34.17 -7.05
C GLY A 75 -8.08 34.07 -8.37
N ALA A 76 -9.10 33.22 -8.46
CA ALA A 76 -9.87 33.07 -9.70
C ALA A 76 -10.80 34.27 -9.94
N ILE A 77 -10.92 34.68 -11.20
CA ILE A 77 -11.86 35.73 -11.60
C ILE A 77 -13.28 35.35 -11.16
N GLY A 78 -13.96 36.28 -10.47
CA GLY A 78 -15.31 36.08 -9.94
C GLY A 78 -15.39 35.46 -8.54
N VAL A 79 -14.26 35.16 -7.90
CA VAL A 79 -14.21 34.77 -6.48
C VAL A 79 -13.99 36.01 -5.62
N ASP A 80 -14.87 36.22 -4.62
CA ASP A 80 -14.66 37.24 -3.60
C ASP A 80 -13.66 36.72 -2.56
N ASN A 81 -12.51 37.39 -2.45
CA ASN A 81 -11.43 36.97 -1.56
C ASN A 81 -11.83 37.07 -0.08
N HIS A 82 -12.63 38.07 0.30
CA HIS A 82 -13.05 38.24 1.68
C HIS A 82 -14.02 37.12 2.09
N ASP A 83 -15.02 36.83 1.24
CA ASP A 83 -15.97 35.73 1.47
C ASP A 83 -15.25 34.36 1.47
N PHE A 84 -14.28 34.15 0.57
CA PHE A 84 -13.46 32.94 0.57
C PHE A 84 -12.63 32.79 1.85
N ASP A 85 -11.97 33.85 2.30
CA ASP A 85 -11.14 33.87 3.51
C ASP A 85 -11.97 33.64 4.77
N GLU A 86 -13.16 34.25 4.84
CA GLU A 86 -14.09 34.05 5.96
C GLU A 86 -14.61 32.60 6.01
N LYS A 87 -15.08 32.09 4.86
CA LYS A 87 -15.68 30.75 4.77
C LYS A 87 -14.68 29.63 5.02
N PHE A 88 -13.43 29.79 4.58
CA PHE A 88 -12.39 28.76 4.66
C PHE A 88 -11.24 29.13 5.59
N SER A 89 -11.45 30.02 6.56
CA SER A 89 -10.41 30.42 7.52
C SER A 89 -9.77 29.23 8.25
N LEU A 90 -8.48 29.33 8.56
CA LEU A 90 -7.76 28.28 9.29
C LEU A 90 -8.41 28.00 10.66
N ALA A 91 -8.87 29.06 11.34
CA ALA A 91 -9.58 28.94 12.61
C ALA A 91 -10.79 28.02 12.49
N ARG A 92 -11.59 28.15 11.42
CA ARG A 92 -12.77 27.30 11.19
C ARG A 92 -12.40 25.84 10.94
N THR A 93 -11.34 25.59 10.18
CA THR A 93 -10.81 24.23 9.97
C THR A 93 -10.37 23.58 11.28
N LEU A 94 -9.61 24.28 12.11
CA LEU A 94 -9.18 23.80 13.42
C LEU A 94 -10.37 23.53 14.36
N THR A 95 -11.34 24.44 14.37
CA THR A 95 -12.58 24.29 15.15
C THR A 95 -13.35 23.04 14.71
N SER A 96 -13.49 22.82 13.40
CA SER A 96 -14.24 21.67 12.85
C SER A 96 -13.57 20.33 13.17
N ILE A 97 -12.23 20.25 13.09
CA ILE A 97 -11.46 19.07 13.50
C ILE A 97 -11.67 18.76 14.98
N ARG A 98 -11.74 19.79 15.85
CA ARG A 98 -11.90 19.57 17.29
C ARG A 98 -13.29 19.04 17.65
N TYR A 99 -14.33 19.57 17.03
CA TYR A 99 -15.72 19.21 17.32
C TYR A 99 -16.16 17.88 16.69
N SER A 100 -15.44 17.37 15.68
CA SER A 100 -15.77 16.10 15.02
C SER A 100 -15.25 14.85 15.74
N THR A 101 -14.58 14.99 16.89
CA THR A 101 -13.95 13.86 17.62
C THR A 101 -14.92 12.85 18.21
N GLY A 102 -16.22 13.15 18.30
CA GLY A 102 -17.22 12.27 18.91
C GLY A 102 -17.06 12.04 20.42
N LEU A 103 -16.06 12.65 21.06
CA LEU A 103 -15.88 12.59 22.51
C LEU A 103 -17.06 13.31 23.18
N PRO A 104 -17.74 12.70 24.18
CA PRO A 104 -18.72 13.43 24.97
C PRO A 104 -17.98 14.64 25.54
N SER A 105 -18.56 15.83 25.39
CA SER A 105 -18.00 17.10 25.83
C SER A 105 -17.70 17.05 27.34
N HIS A 106 -16.58 16.44 27.73
CA HIS A 106 -16.21 16.21 29.11
C HIS A 106 -15.67 17.53 29.65
N ARG A 107 -16.60 18.35 30.14
CA ARG A 107 -16.50 19.46 31.11
C ARG A 107 -15.42 20.55 30.93
N ILE A 108 -14.60 20.54 29.87
CA ILE A 108 -13.57 21.59 29.65
C ILE A 108 -13.94 22.54 28.51
N SER A 109 -14.74 22.11 27.52
CA SER A 109 -15.02 22.93 26.32
C SER A 109 -16.07 24.03 26.50
N THR A 110 -16.84 24.04 27.59
CA THR A 110 -17.90 25.04 27.82
C THR A 110 -17.43 26.29 28.59
N LEU A 111 -16.16 26.35 29.00
CA LEU A 111 -15.61 27.45 29.81
C LEU A 111 -14.47 28.24 29.13
N LEU A 112 -13.92 27.74 28.01
CA LEU A 112 -12.79 28.37 27.33
C LEU A 112 -13.20 28.84 25.92
N PRO A 113 -12.87 30.09 25.52
CA PRO A 113 -13.17 30.59 24.17
C PRO A 113 -12.52 29.73 23.08
N ASP A 114 -13.20 29.56 21.94
CA ASP A 114 -12.70 28.75 20.82
C ASP A 114 -11.33 29.19 20.30
N ASN A 115 -11.04 30.50 20.35
CA ASN A 115 -9.73 31.03 19.99
C ASN A 115 -8.60 30.43 20.86
N PHE A 116 -8.84 30.26 22.17
CA PHE A 116 -7.86 29.68 23.08
C PHE A 116 -7.61 28.20 22.78
N LEU A 117 -8.65 27.47 22.43
CA LEU A 117 -8.57 26.04 22.13
C LEU A 117 -7.98 25.76 20.74
N ASN A 118 -8.27 26.60 19.75
CA ASN A 118 -7.59 26.56 18.45
C ASN A 118 -6.10 26.86 18.60
N THR A 119 -5.74 27.83 19.44
CA THR A 119 -4.35 28.14 19.77
C THR A 119 -3.66 26.92 20.41
N GLN A 120 -4.32 26.17 21.29
CA GLN A 120 -3.74 24.93 21.85
C GLN A 120 -3.47 23.86 20.80
N LEU A 121 -4.44 23.60 19.90
CA LEU A 121 -4.25 22.63 18.82
C LEU A 121 -3.12 23.07 17.89
N LEU A 122 -3.09 24.35 17.52
CA LEU A 122 -2.03 24.92 16.70
C LEU A 122 -0.65 24.79 17.34
N ASN A 123 -0.56 25.08 18.64
CA ASN A 123 0.68 24.94 19.41
C ASN A 123 1.17 23.49 19.45
N SER A 124 0.27 22.49 19.40
CA SER A 124 0.70 21.10 19.32
C SER A 124 1.46 20.80 18.02
N LEU A 125 1.01 21.36 16.88
CA LEU A 125 1.73 21.30 15.61
C LEU A 125 3.04 22.09 15.69
N LEU A 126 3.00 23.34 16.17
CA LEU A 126 4.19 24.19 16.23
C LEU A 126 5.30 23.62 17.14
N ASN A 127 4.92 22.91 18.20
CA ASN A 127 5.87 22.28 19.10
C ASN A 127 6.64 21.13 18.41
N THR A 128 6.13 20.54 17.33
CA THR A 128 6.87 19.52 16.56
C THR A 128 8.12 20.09 15.88
N PHE A 129 8.14 21.38 15.50
CA PHE A 129 9.32 22.04 14.93
C PHE A 129 10.44 22.25 15.96
N LYS A 130 10.14 22.08 17.26
CA LYS A 130 11.10 22.21 18.36
C LYS A 130 11.69 20.86 18.77
N VAL A 131 11.21 19.76 18.18
CA VAL A 131 11.69 18.40 18.47
C VAL A 131 12.93 18.12 17.61
N SER A 132 14.02 17.69 18.23
CA SER A 132 15.31 17.40 17.56
C SER A 132 15.41 16.00 16.96
N SER A 133 14.52 15.10 17.34
CA SER A 133 14.54 13.72 16.84
C SER A 133 13.23 12.99 17.13
N LYS A 134 12.90 12.00 16.29
CA LYS A 134 11.77 11.10 16.50
C LYS A 134 12.10 9.70 16.00
N THR A 135 11.56 8.68 16.65
CA THR A 135 11.77 7.27 16.27
C THR A 135 10.63 6.78 15.40
N ASN A 136 10.92 6.19 14.24
CA ASN A 136 9.94 5.66 13.29
C ASN A 136 9.60 4.17 13.54
N GLY A 137 9.61 3.76 14.83
CA GLY A 137 9.49 2.37 15.25
C GLY A 137 10.82 1.60 15.31
N PHE A 138 11.80 1.93 14.45
CA PHE A 138 13.09 1.23 14.40
C PHE A 138 14.27 2.14 14.72
N VAL A 139 14.38 3.26 14.01
CA VAL A 139 15.56 4.13 14.09
C VAL A 139 15.14 5.49 14.62
N LYS A 140 15.93 6.01 15.56
CA LYS A 140 15.85 7.41 15.97
C LYS A 140 16.39 8.27 14.83
N MET A 141 15.53 9.08 14.24
CA MET A 141 15.84 9.98 13.14
C MET A 141 15.98 11.40 13.66
N ASP A 142 16.98 12.10 13.15
CA ASP A 142 17.20 13.49 13.48
C ASP A 142 16.16 14.36 12.76
N LEU A 143 15.49 15.20 13.53
CA LEU A 143 14.61 16.24 13.00
C LEU A 143 15.41 17.54 13.05
N GLN A 144 15.63 18.16 11.90
CA GLN A 144 16.36 19.42 11.84
C GLN A 144 15.57 20.50 12.56
N ILE A 145 16.11 20.98 13.67
CA ILE A 145 15.60 22.15 14.34
C ILE A 145 16.06 23.39 13.57
N ARG A 146 15.11 24.21 13.13
CA ARG A 146 15.37 25.39 12.30
C ARG A 146 14.88 26.62 13.04
N ASP A 147 15.79 27.53 13.40
CA ASP A 147 15.47 28.65 14.32
C ASP A 147 14.35 29.53 13.78
N LYS A 148 14.34 29.82 12.47
CA LYS A 148 13.27 30.60 11.84
C LYS A 148 11.91 29.90 11.81
N GLU A 149 11.87 28.57 11.94
CA GLU A 149 10.63 27.80 11.96
C GLU A 149 10.04 27.72 13.38
N LYS A 150 10.87 27.85 14.43
CA LYS A 150 10.40 27.95 15.83
C LYS A 150 9.54 29.18 16.09
N GLU A 151 9.77 30.23 15.31
CA GLU A 151 9.08 31.53 15.40
C GLU A 151 7.82 31.59 14.52
N VAL A 152 7.46 30.50 13.84
CA VAL A 152 6.26 30.46 13.00
C VAL A 152 5.02 30.59 13.87
N SER A 153 4.38 31.76 13.83
CA SER A 153 2.96 31.90 14.14
C SER A 153 2.12 31.56 12.90
N LEU A 154 0.98 30.89 13.13
CA LEU A 154 -0.03 30.56 12.12
C LEU A 154 -1.31 31.39 12.31
N SER A 155 -1.25 32.48 13.09
CA SER A 155 -2.34 33.46 13.24
C SER A 155 -2.65 34.22 11.95
N ASP A 156 -1.67 34.35 11.04
CA ASP A 156 -1.76 35.14 9.81
C ASP A 156 -1.71 34.24 8.57
N MET A 157 -2.65 33.28 8.49
CA MET A 157 -2.79 32.38 7.34
C MET A 157 -4.10 32.60 6.60
N SER A 158 -4.03 32.71 5.28
CA SER A 158 -5.21 32.78 4.41
C SER A 158 -5.34 31.49 3.60
N PRO A 159 -6.57 31.01 3.33
CA PRO A 159 -6.78 29.90 2.43
C PRO A 159 -6.37 30.31 1.01
N THR A 160 -5.68 29.42 0.31
CA THR A 160 -5.29 29.65 -1.09
C THR A 160 -6.27 29.00 -2.04
N ALA A 161 -6.54 27.72 -1.84
CA ALA A 161 -7.31 26.93 -2.78
C ALA A 161 -7.82 25.64 -2.13
N ILE A 162 -8.87 25.11 -2.76
CA ILE A 162 -9.52 23.87 -2.41
C ILE A 162 -9.40 22.91 -3.58
N PHE A 163 -9.10 21.65 -3.29
CA PHE A 163 -8.85 20.62 -4.30
C PHE A 163 -9.67 19.37 -3.99
N ASN A 164 -10.10 18.67 -5.04
CA ASN A 164 -10.40 17.25 -4.94
C ASN A 164 -9.30 16.42 -5.63
N ARG A 165 -9.12 15.21 -5.12
CA ARG A 165 -8.20 14.21 -5.64
C ARG A 165 -8.96 12.88 -5.78
N PHE A 166 -9.96 12.84 -6.67
CA PHE A 166 -10.63 11.57 -7.03
C PHE A 166 -9.66 10.54 -7.58
N ASP A 167 -8.58 11.01 -8.20
CA ASP A 167 -7.50 10.16 -8.64
C ASP A 167 -6.94 9.34 -7.46
N LEU A 168 -6.89 9.89 -6.23
CA LEU A 168 -6.45 9.15 -5.05
C LEU A 168 -7.48 8.14 -4.50
N SER A 169 -8.60 7.91 -5.17
CA SER A 169 -9.61 6.96 -4.68
C SER A 169 -9.08 5.53 -4.62
N ALA A 170 -9.53 4.80 -3.61
CA ALA A 170 -9.18 3.40 -3.50
C ALA A 170 -9.81 2.61 -4.65
N SER A 171 -9.05 1.72 -5.27
CA SER A 171 -9.52 0.90 -6.40
C SER A 171 -10.72 0.01 -6.03
N ASN A 172 -10.79 -0.43 -4.77
CA ASN A 172 -11.90 -1.20 -4.19
C ASN A 172 -13.06 -0.32 -3.68
N GLY A 173 -12.93 1.02 -3.70
CA GLY A 173 -13.91 1.95 -3.16
C GLY A 173 -13.90 2.08 -1.63
N GLU A 174 -12.83 1.74 -0.93
CA GLU A 174 -12.70 1.98 0.51
C GLU A 174 -12.81 3.48 0.87
N HIS A 175 -12.26 4.37 0.03
CA HIS A 175 -12.39 5.82 0.16
C HIS A 175 -12.46 6.50 -1.21
N CYS A 176 -13.04 7.70 -1.26
CA CYS A 176 -13.29 8.46 -2.49
C CYS A 176 -12.21 9.51 -2.80
N GLY A 177 -10.97 9.17 -2.46
CA GLY A 177 -9.80 10.01 -2.67
C GLY A 177 -9.53 10.99 -1.53
N GLU A 178 -8.82 12.06 -1.85
CA GLU A 178 -8.47 13.10 -0.88
C GLU A 178 -9.01 14.49 -1.26
N TYR A 179 -9.26 15.33 -0.26
CA TYR A 179 -9.81 16.66 -0.45
C TYR A 179 -9.03 17.64 0.40
N ARG A 180 -8.60 18.73 -0.23
CA ARG A 180 -7.53 19.55 0.31
C ARG A 180 -7.97 20.98 0.52
N ILE A 181 -7.60 21.54 1.67
CA ILE A 181 -7.57 22.99 1.88
C ILE A 181 -6.11 23.37 2.11
N ILE A 182 -5.62 24.33 1.32
CA ILE A 182 -4.24 24.80 1.46
C ILE A 182 -4.25 26.22 1.99
N TYR A 183 -3.41 26.47 2.99
CA TYR A 183 -3.20 27.77 3.60
C TYR A 183 -1.81 28.27 3.29
N HIS A 184 -1.67 29.58 3.08
CA HIS A 184 -0.38 30.26 2.96
C HIS A 184 -0.23 31.31 4.05
N LYS A 185 1.01 31.66 4.37
CA LYS A 185 1.33 32.75 5.30
C LYS A 185 1.36 34.10 4.58
N ASN A 186 0.68 35.10 5.14
CA ASN A 186 0.44 36.39 4.48
C ASN A 186 1.68 37.31 4.38
N ASN A 187 2.71 37.10 5.19
CA ASN A 187 3.83 38.04 5.36
C ASN A 187 5.07 37.72 4.50
N GLY A 188 4.90 36.93 3.44
CA GLY A 188 5.97 36.64 2.47
C GLY A 188 6.97 35.54 2.85
N ALA A 189 6.91 35.03 4.07
CA ALA A 189 7.57 33.78 4.40
C ALA A 189 6.88 32.64 3.62
N ARG A 190 7.62 31.94 2.76
CA ARG A 190 7.10 30.83 1.94
C ARG A 190 6.80 29.62 2.84
N PHE A 191 5.64 29.64 3.47
CA PHE A 191 5.15 28.59 4.36
C PHE A 191 3.71 28.24 4.03
N PHE A 192 3.47 26.95 3.79
CA PHE A 192 2.15 26.42 3.48
C PHE A 192 1.75 25.34 4.47
N LEU A 193 0.46 25.28 4.74
CA LEU A 193 -0.16 24.22 5.52
C LEU A 193 -1.29 23.60 4.69
N ALA A 194 -1.15 22.33 4.37
CA ALA A 194 -2.10 21.56 3.58
C ALA A 194 -2.87 20.61 4.48
N PHE A 195 -4.19 20.74 4.53
CA PHE A 195 -5.08 19.77 5.15
C PHE A 195 -5.62 18.87 4.06
N GLU A 196 -5.23 17.61 4.03
CA GLU A 196 -5.56 16.64 2.99
C GLU A 196 -6.38 15.49 3.56
N ALA A 197 -7.69 15.71 3.67
CA ALA A 197 -8.61 14.73 4.24
C ALA A 197 -8.77 13.55 3.29
N GLN A 198 -8.57 12.32 3.77
CA GLN A 198 -9.04 11.14 3.05
C GLN A 198 -10.56 11.05 3.24
N TYR A 199 -11.30 11.12 2.14
CA TYR A 199 -12.75 11.21 2.23
C TYR A 199 -13.39 9.83 2.22
N PRO A 200 -14.23 9.51 3.21
CA PRO A 200 -14.85 8.20 3.32
C PRO A 200 -15.78 7.96 2.14
N ASN A 201 -15.99 6.70 1.80
CA ASN A 201 -17.02 6.37 0.82
C ASN A 201 -18.43 6.65 1.38
N PRO A 202 -19.21 7.58 0.80
CA PRO A 202 -20.56 7.90 1.26
C PRO A 202 -21.51 6.71 1.26
N ASP A 203 -21.23 5.71 0.42
CA ASP A 203 -22.00 4.48 0.32
C ASP A 203 -21.05 3.31 0.06
N SER A 204 -20.29 2.95 1.09
CA SER A 204 -19.30 1.86 1.05
C SER A 204 -19.89 0.51 0.64
N SER A 205 -21.21 0.32 0.83
CA SER A 205 -21.93 -0.87 0.35
C SER A 205 -21.81 -1.05 -1.16
N LYS A 206 -21.72 0.05 -1.93
CA LYS A 206 -21.61 0.04 -3.40
C LYS A 206 -20.16 -0.04 -3.91
N GLY A 207 -19.18 -0.25 -3.04
CA GLY A 207 -17.76 -0.24 -3.43
C GLY A 207 -17.41 1.08 -4.14
N LYS A 208 -16.60 1.03 -5.21
CA LYS A 208 -16.15 2.24 -5.93
C LYS A 208 -17.28 3.17 -6.41
N ARG A 209 -18.48 2.62 -6.67
CA ARG A 209 -19.65 3.39 -7.10
C ARG A 209 -20.30 4.23 -5.98
N GLY A 210 -20.04 3.93 -4.72
CA GLY A 210 -20.52 4.77 -3.62
C GLY A 210 -19.98 6.21 -3.67
N CYS A 211 -18.86 6.41 -4.37
CA CYS A 211 -18.28 7.71 -4.64
C CYS A 211 -18.95 8.48 -5.79
N PHE A 212 -19.91 7.89 -6.50
CA PHE A 212 -20.52 8.52 -7.68
C PHE A 212 -21.24 9.83 -7.34
N ALA A 213 -22.02 9.85 -6.27
CA ALA A 213 -22.72 11.07 -5.83
C ALA A 213 -21.74 12.21 -5.53
N LEU A 214 -20.54 11.87 -5.05
CA LEU A 214 -19.49 12.85 -4.81
C LEU A 214 -18.88 13.37 -6.11
N ALA A 215 -18.62 12.49 -7.09
CA ALA A 215 -18.13 12.89 -8.41
C ALA A 215 -19.13 13.79 -9.15
N ASP A 216 -20.42 13.42 -9.11
CA ASP A 216 -21.52 14.17 -9.69
C ASP A 216 -21.71 15.54 -9.00
N PHE A 217 -21.59 15.61 -7.66
CA PHE A 217 -21.57 16.87 -6.92
C PHE A 217 -20.48 17.81 -7.44
N TRP A 218 -19.23 17.34 -7.58
CA TRP A 218 -18.14 18.17 -8.09
C TRP A 218 -18.32 18.58 -9.55
N GLN A 219 -18.98 17.75 -10.37
CA GLN A 219 -19.38 18.13 -11.73
C GLN A 219 -20.39 19.28 -11.71
N GLU A 220 -21.37 19.26 -10.81
CA GLU A 220 -22.32 20.36 -10.65
C GLU A 220 -21.66 21.63 -10.14
N ILE A 221 -20.73 21.54 -9.18
CA ILE A 221 -19.87 22.67 -8.76
C ILE A 221 -19.19 23.32 -9.96
N GLY A 222 -18.68 22.52 -10.90
CA GLY A 222 -18.01 23.02 -12.10
C GLY A 222 -18.92 23.85 -13.04
N LYS A 223 -20.24 23.66 -12.96
CA LYS A 223 -21.27 24.35 -13.77
C LYS A 223 -21.87 25.58 -13.07
N MET A 224 -21.66 25.73 -11.77
CA MET A 224 -22.18 26.86 -10.99
C MET A 224 -21.35 28.13 -11.22
N ASN A 225 -21.98 29.29 -10.99
CA ASN A 225 -21.20 30.52 -10.78
C ASN A 225 -20.36 30.38 -9.49
N LYS A 226 -19.32 31.21 -9.36
CA LYS A 226 -18.34 31.07 -8.28
C LYS A 226 -18.93 31.32 -6.88
N ALA A 227 -19.89 32.23 -6.74
CA ALA A 227 -20.54 32.51 -5.46
C ALA A 227 -21.35 31.30 -4.97
N ASP A 228 -22.19 30.72 -5.83
CA ASP A 228 -23.00 29.54 -5.49
C ASP A 228 -22.14 28.30 -5.24
N ALA A 229 -21.12 28.09 -6.08
CA ALA A 229 -20.14 27.04 -5.88
C ALA A 229 -19.46 27.17 -4.51
N LEU A 230 -19.08 28.38 -4.11
CA LEU A 230 -18.42 28.62 -2.83
C LEU A 230 -19.33 28.30 -1.63
N VAL A 231 -20.62 28.64 -1.70
CA VAL A 231 -21.61 28.29 -0.67
C VAL A 231 -21.78 26.77 -0.54
N GLN A 232 -21.82 26.05 -1.66
CA GLN A 232 -21.95 24.59 -1.65
C GLN A 232 -20.67 23.91 -1.15
N LEU A 233 -19.49 24.41 -1.54
CA LEU A 233 -18.21 23.93 -1.04
C LEU A 233 -18.06 24.17 0.46
N GLU A 234 -18.51 25.32 0.98
CA GLU A 234 -18.49 25.61 2.42
C GLU A 234 -19.30 24.56 3.21
N LYS A 235 -20.51 24.24 2.72
CA LYS A 235 -21.35 23.18 3.30
C LYS A 235 -20.67 21.82 3.22
N PHE A 236 -20.19 21.45 2.04
CA PHE A 236 -19.51 20.18 1.80
C PHE A 236 -18.29 19.97 2.70
N PHE A 237 -17.46 21.01 2.88
CA PHE A 237 -16.25 20.88 3.69
C PHE A 237 -16.50 20.86 5.20
N TYR A 238 -17.43 21.67 5.72
CA TYR A 238 -17.56 21.88 7.16
C TYR A 238 -18.83 21.30 7.80
N LYS A 239 -19.87 21.01 7.01
CA LYS A 239 -21.18 20.57 7.54
C LYS A 239 -21.61 19.21 6.97
N GLY A 240 -21.13 18.85 5.78
CA GLY A 240 -21.73 17.83 4.96
C GLY A 240 -23.04 18.33 4.32
N LEU A 241 -23.55 17.57 3.35
CA LEU A 241 -24.79 17.88 2.65
C LEU A 241 -25.43 16.60 2.10
N VAL A 242 -26.68 16.70 1.62
CA VAL A 242 -27.33 15.62 0.88
C VAL A 242 -27.32 15.98 -0.60
N HIS A 243 -26.76 15.08 -1.41
CA HIS A 243 -26.68 15.24 -2.85
C HIS A 243 -27.41 14.08 -3.54
N LYS A 244 -28.48 14.39 -4.27
CA LYS A 244 -29.33 13.39 -4.96
C LYS A 244 -29.71 12.19 -4.07
N GLY A 245 -30.07 12.47 -2.81
CA GLY A 245 -30.47 11.45 -1.83
C GLY A 245 -29.32 10.73 -1.11
N VAL A 246 -28.05 11.01 -1.47
CA VAL A 246 -26.87 10.46 -0.79
C VAL A 246 -26.32 11.47 0.21
N LYS A 247 -26.09 11.05 1.45
CA LYS A 247 -25.47 11.89 2.48
C LYS A 247 -23.96 11.94 2.26
N LEU A 248 -23.47 13.12 1.92
CA LEU A 248 -22.04 13.43 1.82
C LEU A 248 -21.58 14.00 3.18
N PRO A 249 -20.77 13.29 3.98
CA PRO A 249 -20.24 13.82 5.24
C PRO A 249 -19.33 15.04 5.03
N ALA A 250 -19.06 15.78 6.10
CA ALA A 250 -18.13 16.90 6.05
C ALA A 250 -16.72 16.43 5.68
N VAL A 251 -16.02 17.16 4.82
CA VAL A 251 -14.63 16.83 4.49
C VAL A 251 -13.71 17.01 5.69
N VAL A 252 -13.87 18.10 6.44
CA VAL A 252 -13.03 18.44 7.59
C VAL A 252 -13.56 17.72 8.81
N ASP A 253 -13.00 16.55 9.08
CA ASP A 253 -13.32 15.69 10.22
C ASP A 253 -12.04 15.19 10.89
N PHE A 254 -12.03 15.07 12.21
CA PHE A 254 -10.91 14.55 12.99
C PHE A 254 -10.37 13.23 12.43
N THR A 255 -11.26 12.30 12.10
CA THR A 255 -10.93 10.94 11.65
C THR A 255 -10.35 10.90 10.23
N HIS A 256 -10.53 11.95 9.44
CA HIS A 256 -10.00 12.02 8.07
C HIS A 256 -8.52 12.39 8.01
N TYR A 257 -7.89 12.67 9.16
CA TYR A 257 -6.47 13.03 9.31
C TYR A 257 -5.70 12.15 10.32
N THR A 258 -6.28 11.06 10.79
CA THR A 258 -5.66 10.13 11.76
C THR A 258 -4.69 9.16 11.06
N HIS A 259 -3.96 8.37 11.85
CA HIS A 259 -3.11 7.31 11.31
C HIS A 259 -3.92 6.33 10.43
N GLY A 260 -3.40 6.01 9.25
CA GLY A 260 -4.08 5.18 8.25
C GLY A 260 -5.02 5.94 7.30
N THR A 261 -5.38 7.20 7.60
CA THR A 261 -6.22 8.04 6.74
C THR A 261 -5.40 9.19 6.13
N GLY A 262 -6.04 10.35 5.89
CA GLY A 262 -5.44 11.53 5.28
C GLY A 262 -4.37 12.18 6.17
N GLN A 263 -3.95 13.39 5.82
CA GLN A 263 -2.81 14.01 6.48
C GLN A 263 -2.89 15.53 6.52
N VAL A 264 -2.12 16.11 7.44
CA VAL A 264 -1.77 17.53 7.42
C VAL A 264 -0.29 17.64 7.06
N ARG A 265 0.07 18.52 6.13
CA ARG A 265 1.47 18.69 5.71
C ARG A 265 1.91 20.14 5.76
N SER A 266 3.09 20.40 6.31
CA SER A 266 3.73 21.70 6.22
C SER A 266 4.80 21.69 5.14
N ASN A 267 4.80 22.73 4.32
CA ASN A 267 5.81 22.97 3.30
C ASN A 267 6.48 24.32 3.61
N SER A 268 7.77 24.30 3.91
CA SER A 268 8.53 25.45 4.39
C SER A 268 9.71 25.75 3.47
N SER A 269 9.78 26.98 2.97
CA SER A 269 10.98 27.61 2.41
C SER A 269 11.36 28.87 3.17
N ILE A 270 11.01 28.92 4.47
CA ILE A 270 11.39 30.02 5.37
C ILE A 270 12.93 30.11 5.51
N GLN A 271 13.57 28.95 5.50
CA GLN A 271 15.02 28.76 5.46
C GLN A 271 15.34 27.83 4.29
N LYS A 272 16.55 27.91 3.72
CA LYS A 272 17.02 26.95 2.70
C LYS A 272 17.80 25.81 3.37
N PRO A 273 17.67 24.56 2.89
CA PRO A 273 16.77 24.08 1.82
C PRO A 273 15.30 24.12 2.21
N TRP A 274 14.43 23.90 1.22
CA TRP A 274 13.03 23.61 1.44
C TRP A 274 12.85 22.36 2.31
N GLN A 275 11.79 22.34 3.13
CA GLN A 275 11.45 21.22 3.99
C GLN A 275 9.95 20.89 3.96
N LEU A 276 9.63 19.60 3.86
CA LEU A 276 8.29 19.05 4.06
C LEU A 276 8.21 18.22 5.34
N ARG A 277 7.10 18.35 6.08
CA ARG A 277 6.74 17.49 7.20
C ARG A 277 5.28 17.06 7.10
N GLU A 278 4.99 15.85 7.60
CA GLU A 278 3.65 15.31 7.72
C GLU A 278 3.20 15.24 9.18
N PHE A 279 1.90 15.39 9.41
CA PHE A 279 1.25 15.34 10.70
C PHE A 279 -0.08 14.60 10.62
N LYS A 280 -0.44 13.96 11.74
CA LYS A 280 -1.76 13.34 11.96
C LYS A 280 -2.48 14.01 13.12
N THR A 281 -3.80 13.94 13.11
CA THR A 281 -4.63 14.22 14.29
C THR A 281 -4.57 13.03 15.26
N ASP A 282 -4.47 13.33 16.55
CA ASP A 282 -4.44 12.33 17.62
C ASP A 282 -5.06 12.89 18.91
N ILE A 283 -5.32 12.01 19.88
CA ILE A 283 -5.80 12.36 21.22
C ILE A 283 -4.66 12.11 22.21
N SER A 284 -4.16 13.20 22.83
CA SER A 284 -3.16 13.11 23.89
C SER A 284 -3.65 12.29 25.08
N ALA A 285 -2.74 11.81 25.92
CA ALA A 285 -3.06 11.12 27.18
C ALA A 285 -3.99 11.90 28.14
N LYS A 286 -4.12 13.22 27.94
CA LYS A 286 -5.03 14.09 28.70
C LYS A 286 -6.38 14.32 28.01
N GLY A 287 -6.71 13.52 26.98
CA GLY A 287 -7.96 13.63 26.22
C GLY A 287 -8.07 14.85 25.31
N LYS A 288 -6.95 15.51 24.98
CA LYS A 288 -6.94 16.69 24.09
C LYS A 288 -6.55 16.32 22.66
N VAL A 289 -7.27 16.88 21.69
CA VAL A 289 -6.93 16.85 20.27
C VAL A 289 -5.59 17.55 20.06
N ILE A 290 -4.67 16.86 19.39
CA ILE A 290 -3.33 17.34 19.06
C ILE A 290 -2.96 16.94 17.63
N PHE A 291 -1.94 17.60 17.09
CA PHE A 291 -1.19 17.11 15.95
C PHE A 291 0.07 16.39 16.42
N VAL A 292 0.36 15.25 15.80
CA VAL A 292 1.59 14.50 15.99
C VAL A 292 2.34 14.42 14.66
N ALA A 293 3.66 14.59 14.69
CA ALA A 293 4.48 14.40 13.48
C ALA A 293 4.32 12.96 12.97
N ASP A 294 4.31 12.76 11.67
CA ASP A 294 4.30 11.44 11.05
C ASP A 294 5.37 11.37 9.96
N THR A 295 5.71 10.17 9.52
CA THR A 295 6.70 10.04 8.46
C THR A 295 6.17 10.63 7.15
N VAL A 296 7.07 11.17 6.34
CA VAL A 296 6.75 11.62 4.99
C VAL A 296 6.67 10.38 4.11
N LYS A 297 5.45 10.00 3.74
CA LYS A 297 5.18 8.81 2.91
C LYS A 297 6.05 8.82 1.64
N SER A 298 6.62 7.66 1.32
CA SER A 298 7.49 7.45 0.17
C SER A 298 8.80 8.23 0.19
N ASN A 299 9.22 8.74 1.35
CA ASN A 299 10.53 9.37 1.56
C ASN A 299 11.44 8.50 2.43
N PRO A 300 11.97 7.37 1.92
CA PRO A 300 12.84 6.49 2.69
C PRO A 300 14.15 7.17 3.06
N LEU A 301 14.70 6.79 4.22
CA LEU A 301 15.93 7.35 4.75
C LEU A 301 17.07 7.28 3.72
N THR A 302 17.62 8.42 3.32
CA THR A 302 18.63 8.45 2.24
C THR A 302 19.87 7.62 2.56
N ARG A 303 20.20 7.48 3.85
CA ARG A 303 21.29 6.61 4.33
C ARG A 303 21.12 5.13 3.95
N LEU A 304 19.90 4.69 3.61
CA LEU A 304 19.62 3.33 3.15
C LEU A 304 20.15 3.08 1.72
N PHE A 305 20.33 4.13 0.91
CA PHE A 305 20.76 4.05 -0.49
C PHE A 305 22.29 4.15 -0.69
N VAL A 306 23.06 4.37 0.37
CA VAL A 306 24.54 4.44 0.31
C VAL A 306 25.19 3.19 0.91
N ASN A 307 26.45 2.91 0.56
CA ASN A 307 27.27 1.85 1.18
C ASN A 307 27.61 2.16 2.66
N LYS A 308 28.03 1.13 3.41
CA LYS A 308 28.54 1.29 4.79
C LYS A 308 29.77 2.22 4.81
N GLY A 309 29.85 3.13 5.78
CA GLY A 309 31.02 4.01 5.98
C GLY A 309 31.21 5.16 4.98
N ASN A 310 30.40 5.24 3.91
CA ASN A 310 30.34 6.35 2.95
C ASN A 310 29.14 7.26 3.22
N LEU A 311 28.83 7.50 4.50
CA LEU A 311 27.83 8.48 4.88
C LEU A 311 28.29 9.85 4.33
N PRO A 312 27.43 10.60 3.61
CA PRO A 312 27.72 11.98 3.31
C PRO A 312 28.04 12.68 4.63
N VAL A 313 29.16 13.41 4.66
CA VAL A 313 29.46 14.34 5.76
C VAL A 313 28.26 15.27 5.82
N ILE A 314 27.44 15.12 6.86
CA ILE A 314 26.35 16.05 7.13
C ILE A 314 27.07 17.38 7.34
N TRP A 315 26.88 18.33 6.43
CA TRP A 315 27.32 19.71 6.63
C TRP A 315 26.56 20.25 7.84
N ASN A 316 27.16 20.05 9.01
CA ASN A 316 26.79 20.69 10.23
C ASN A 316 27.20 22.15 10.08
N MET A 317 26.30 23.02 9.64
CA MET A 317 26.50 24.45 9.75
C MET A 317 25.25 25.18 10.26
N GLY A 318 25.27 25.41 11.58
CA GLY A 318 24.78 26.62 12.24
C GLY A 318 24.33 26.38 13.70
N PRO A 319 24.63 27.28 14.66
CA PRO A 319 25.86 28.03 14.93
C PRO A 319 26.36 27.68 16.35
N TYR A 320 27.19 26.66 16.52
CA TYR A 320 27.85 26.42 17.81
C TYR A 320 29.33 26.75 17.69
N SER A 321 29.72 27.81 18.40
CA SER A 321 31.12 28.13 18.69
C SER A 321 31.80 26.92 19.34
N PRO A 322 33.05 26.58 18.99
CA PRO A 322 33.82 25.47 19.58
C PRO A 322 34.02 25.52 21.10
N THR A 323 33.53 26.56 21.78
CA THR A 323 33.67 26.76 23.23
C THR A 323 32.67 25.98 24.08
N ASP A 324 31.52 25.56 23.54
CA ASP A 324 30.46 24.94 24.36
C ASP A 324 30.63 23.42 24.54
N PHE A 325 31.48 22.77 23.74
CA PHE A 325 31.75 21.33 23.85
C PHE A 325 32.63 20.97 25.06
N LEU A 326 33.41 21.92 25.58
CA LEU A 326 34.27 21.71 26.75
C LEU A 326 33.52 21.86 28.09
N VAL A 327 32.29 22.37 28.09
CA VAL A 327 31.51 22.56 29.33
C VAL A 327 30.70 21.32 29.72
N ASP A 328 30.37 20.43 28.78
CA ASP A 328 29.53 19.25 29.06
C ASP A 328 30.33 18.03 29.55
N ILE A 329 31.62 17.94 29.21
CA ILE A 329 32.52 16.88 29.69
C ILE A 329 32.85 17.08 31.18
N ASN A 330 32.98 18.33 31.64
CA ASN A 330 33.21 18.64 33.06
C ASN A 330 31.97 18.46 33.95
N LYS A 331 30.76 18.37 33.38
CA LYS A 331 29.52 18.14 34.15
C LYS A 331 29.19 16.66 34.38
N ARG A 332 29.86 15.73 33.69
CA ARG A 332 29.56 14.29 33.77
C ARG A 332 30.55 13.45 34.58
N GLY A 333 31.51 14.05 35.29
CA GLY A 333 32.27 13.39 36.35
C GLY A 333 32.96 12.07 35.94
N LEU A 334 33.36 11.91 34.68
CA LEU A 334 34.12 10.75 34.22
C LEU A 334 35.61 11.01 34.47
N VAL A 335 36.08 10.53 35.62
CA VAL A 335 37.50 10.45 35.97
C VAL A 335 38.14 9.39 35.07
N LEU A 336 39.01 9.82 34.16
CA LEU A 336 39.95 8.94 33.46
C LEU A 336 41.22 8.89 34.31
N ASP A 337 41.41 7.77 35.01
CA ASP A 337 42.65 7.42 35.69
C ASP A 337 43.73 7.13 34.63
N LEU A 338 44.77 7.97 34.61
CA LEU A 338 45.97 7.79 33.79
C LEU A 338 47.15 7.59 34.73
N SER A 339 47.32 6.36 35.21
CA SER A 339 48.59 5.90 35.77
C SER A 339 49.29 4.99 34.77
N THR A 340 50.33 5.51 34.11
CA THR A 340 51.70 4.97 34.16
C THR A 340 52.64 5.78 33.25
N ASP A 341 53.56 6.42 33.96
CA ASP A 341 55.01 6.44 33.71
C ASP A 341 55.63 7.36 32.63
N THR A 342 56.06 8.51 33.16
CA THR A 342 57.37 9.19 33.04
C THR A 342 58.17 9.11 31.73
N SER A 343 58.51 10.28 31.17
CA SER A 343 59.78 10.98 31.48
C SER A 343 60.18 12.03 30.42
N VAL A 344 60.82 13.10 30.91
CA VAL A 344 61.75 14.05 30.24
C VAL A 344 61.19 15.30 29.49
N LYS A 345 61.23 16.44 30.22
CA LYS A 345 61.87 17.76 29.95
C LYS A 345 62.24 18.11 28.48
N LYS A 346 62.04 19.30 27.92
CA LYS A 346 62.40 20.67 28.40
C LYS A 346 61.83 21.74 27.43
N GLU A 347 61.62 22.97 27.92
CA GLU A 347 61.19 24.18 27.19
C GLU A 347 62.16 24.63 26.07
N ASN A 348 61.64 25.12 24.92
CA ASN A 348 61.76 26.53 24.48
C ASN A 348 61.22 26.80 23.05
N SER A 349 60.43 27.87 22.96
CA SER A 349 60.30 28.88 21.88
C SER A 349 60.29 28.48 20.39
N GLY A 350 59.21 28.83 19.67
CA GLY A 350 59.29 29.18 18.24
C GLY A 350 58.10 28.80 17.37
N SER A 351 57.14 29.73 17.26
CA SER A 351 56.29 30.04 16.09
C SER A 351 55.96 28.96 15.03
N TYR A 352 54.65 28.69 14.96
CA TYR A 352 53.79 28.51 13.78
C TYR A 352 53.69 27.14 13.07
N LEU A 353 52.42 26.68 13.06
CA LEU A 353 51.73 25.63 12.29
C LEU A 353 51.77 24.19 12.86
N PRO A 354 50.71 23.75 13.58
CA PRO A 354 50.32 22.35 13.59
C PRO A 354 49.46 22.07 12.36
N THR A 355 50.09 21.34 11.45
CA THR A 355 49.53 20.33 10.57
C THR A 355 48.28 19.65 11.12
N ALA A 356 47.39 19.31 10.18
CA ALA A 356 46.14 18.59 10.37
C ALA A 356 46.17 17.55 11.50
N PHE A 357 45.32 17.76 12.51
CA PHE A 357 44.88 16.66 13.37
C PHE A 357 44.12 15.65 12.49
N PRO A 358 44.46 14.35 12.53
CA PRO A 358 43.66 13.35 11.84
C PRO A 358 42.31 13.29 12.53
N ALA A 359 41.26 13.78 11.87
CA ALA A 359 39.90 13.54 12.30
C ALA A 359 39.69 12.02 12.31
N LYS A 360 39.63 11.41 13.49
CA LYS A 360 39.14 10.04 13.65
C LYS A 360 37.74 9.99 13.03
N LYS A 361 37.59 9.21 11.95
CA LYS A 361 36.30 8.74 11.45
C LYS A 361 35.66 7.87 12.54
N GLU A 362 34.95 8.48 13.47
CA GLU A 362 34.03 7.72 14.34
C GLU A 362 32.73 7.46 13.57
N ASN A 363 32.59 6.20 13.14
CA ASN A 363 31.41 5.62 12.52
C ASN A 363 30.19 5.70 13.46
N LEU A 364 29.26 6.62 13.19
CA LEU A 364 27.96 6.71 13.87
C LEU A 364 26.88 5.84 13.18
N GLU A 365 27.15 4.56 12.92
CA GLU A 365 26.09 3.60 12.59
C GLU A 365 25.61 2.89 13.86
N THR A 366 24.40 3.24 14.32
CA THR A 366 23.71 2.50 15.38
C THR A 366 23.33 1.11 14.89
N ASP A 367 23.26 0.12 15.78
CA ASP A 367 22.83 -1.23 15.41
C ASP A 367 21.40 -1.23 14.83
N SER A 368 20.54 -0.33 15.30
CA SER A 368 19.20 -0.12 14.73
C SER A 368 19.24 0.31 13.26
N LEU A 369 20.17 1.20 12.85
CA LEU A 369 20.29 1.63 11.46
C LEU A 369 20.87 0.53 10.56
N LYS A 370 21.80 -0.27 11.08
CA LYS A 370 22.32 -1.45 10.36
C LYS A 370 21.20 -2.45 10.09
N THR A 371 20.39 -2.71 11.11
CA THR A 371 19.21 -3.59 11.02
C THR A 371 18.19 -3.05 10.02
N LEU A 372 17.82 -1.77 10.12
CA LEU A 372 16.89 -1.15 9.16
C LEU A 372 17.40 -1.22 7.71
N ARG A 373 18.70 -1.00 7.48
CA ARG A 373 19.31 -1.13 6.14
C ARG A 373 19.28 -2.58 5.63
N ALA A 374 19.46 -3.56 6.51
CA ALA A 374 19.31 -4.96 6.12
C ALA A 374 17.88 -5.28 5.69
N HIS A 375 16.86 -4.79 6.42
CA HIS A 375 15.46 -4.97 6.02
C HIS A 375 15.19 -4.27 4.68
N PHE A 376 15.66 -3.02 4.55
CA PHE A 376 15.48 -2.25 3.33
C PHE A 376 16.08 -2.97 2.12
N ASN A 377 17.33 -3.43 2.22
CA ASN A 377 17.97 -4.20 1.14
C ASN A 377 17.18 -5.48 0.79
N ARG A 378 16.63 -6.18 1.78
CA ARG A 378 15.82 -7.40 1.58
C ARG A 378 14.51 -7.08 0.84
N ASP A 379 13.84 -6.01 1.24
CA ASP A 379 12.52 -5.64 0.72
C ASP A 379 12.62 -4.87 -0.62
N PHE A 380 13.79 -4.27 -0.91
CA PHE A 380 14.01 -3.43 -2.09
C PHE A 380 13.73 -4.14 -3.41
N GLY A 381 13.85 -5.46 -3.48
CA GLY A 381 13.48 -6.22 -4.67
C GLY A 381 12.01 -6.03 -5.08
N THR A 382 11.11 -5.88 -4.11
CA THR A 382 9.69 -5.56 -4.34
C THR A 382 9.52 -4.10 -4.78
N TYR A 383 10.34 -3.19 -4.26
CA TYR A 383 10.30 -1.79 -4.67
C TYR A 383 10.81 -1.60 -6.10
N VAL A 384 11.84 -2.36 -6.50
CA VAL A 384 12.28 -2.41 -7.90
C VAL A 384 11.17 -2.94 -8.81
N ASP A 385 10.38 -3.91 -8.35
CA ASP A 385 9.21 -4.40 -9.09
C ASP A 385 8.13 -3.32 -9.28
N ASN A 386 7.92 -2.44 -8.29
CA ASN A 386 7.04 -1.27 -8.41
C ASN A 386 7.65 -0.21 -9.34
N LEU A 387 8.97 -0.01 -9.28
CA LEU A 387 9.70 0.93 -10.13
C LEU A 387 9.74 0.48 -11.61
N LEU A 388 9.61 -0.82 -11.88
CA LEU A 388 9.54 -1.45 -13.20
C LEU A 388 8.12 -1.86 -13.59
N ALA A 389 7.10 -1.39 -12.86
CA ALA A 389 5.72 -1.75 -13.14
C ALA A 389 5.26 -1.47 -14.59
N PRO A 390 5.67 -0.37 -15.28
CA PRO A 390 5.33 -0.17 -16.69
C PRO A 390 5.81 -1.31 -17.60
N GLU A 391 7.07 -1.70 -17.47
CA GLU A 391 7.73 -2.74 -18.26
C GLU A 391 7.20 -4.14 -17.93
N ARG A 392 6.65 -4.33 -16.73
CA ARG A 392 5.97 -5.58 -16.35
C ARG A 392 4.54 -5.66 -16.89
N ARG A 393 3.88 -4.51 -17.10
CA ARG A 393 2.51 -4.46 -17.63
C ARG A 393 2.48 -4.58 -19.15
N ALA A 394 3.52 -4.14 -19.85
CA ALA A 394 3.60 -4.18 -21.31
C ALA A 394 5.02 -4.43 -21.79
N SER A 395 5.17 -5.17 -22.89
CA SER A 395 6.47 -5.47 -23.51
C SER A 395 7.15 -4.25 -24.14
N ASN A 396 6.39 -3.22 -24.50
CA ASN A 396 6.91 -1.95 -25.03
C ASN A 396 6.05 -0.77 -24.54
N PRO A 397 6.20 -0.35 -23.27
CA PRO A 397 5.43 0.76 -22.72
C PRO A 397 5.84 2.08 -23.38
N SER A 398 4.88 2.98 -23.61
CA SER A 398 5.21 4.29 -24.15
C SER A 398 5.99 5.13 -23.13
N PRO A 399 6.74 6.17 -23.55
CA PRO A 399 7.40 7.09 -22.61
C PRO A 399 6.42 7.67 -21.56
N ARG A 400 5.17 7.91 -21.97
CA ARG A 400 4.12 8.40 -21.08
C ARG A 400 3.68 7.32 -20.07
N ASP A 401 3.58 6.06 -20.49
CA ASP A 401 3.28 4.95 -19.58
C ASP A 401 4.41 4.69 -18.59
N ILE A 402 5.65 4.93 -19.00
CA ILE A 402 6.81 4.86 -18.11
C ILE A 402 6.72 5.98 -17.07
N ILE A 403 6.71 7.25 -17.50
CA ILE A 403 6.68 8.43 -16.62
C ILE A 403 5.51 8.38 -15.63
N ASN A 404 4.35 7.88 -16.08
CA ASN A 404 3.13 7.80 -15.28
C ASN A 404 2.81 6.40 -14.77
N GLY A 405 3.78 5.46 -14.75
CA GLY A 405 3.50 4.07 -14.42
C GLY A 405 4.39 3.37 -13.39
N PHE A 406 5.46 3.96 -12.87
CA PHE A 406 6.22 3.46 -11.71
C PHE A 406 6.01 4.17 -10.32
N SER A 407 6.06 3.43 -9.22
CA SER A 407 6.00 3.98 -7.85
C SER A 407 7.09 3.35 -6.98
N LEU A 408 7.43 4.00 -5.85
CA LEU A 408 8.34 3.40 -4.87
C LEU A 408 7.58 2.53 -3.85
N ASP A 409 6.50 3.07 -3.27
CA ASP A 409 5.63 2.43 -2.26
C ASP A 409 6.37 1.60 -1.22
N ASN A 410 7.42 2.17 -0.66
CA ASN A 410 8.14 1.50 0.42
C ASN A 410 7.33 1.50 1.70
N ASP A 411 7.66 0.55 2.58
CA ASP A 411 7.08 0.48 3.92
C ASP A 411 7.38 1.77 4.70
N ASP A 412 6.43 2.18 5.53
CA ASP A 412 6.50 3.43 6.28
C ASP A 412 7.63 3.44 7.32
N SER A 413 8.04 2.26 7.78
CA SER A 413 9.19 2.08 8.67
C SER A 413 10.54 2.49 8.05
N TYR A 414 10.60 2.69 6.73
CA TYR A 414 11.79 3.22 6.06
C TYR A 414 11.76 4.75 5.95
N ASN A 415 10.58 5.37 6.08
CA ASN A 415 10.40 6.79 5.81
C ASN A 415 10.95 7.69 6.92
N GLU A 416 11.45 8.84 6.49
CA GLU A 416 11.90 9.94 7.34
C GLU A 416 10.73 10.80 7.83
N PHE A 417 10.86 11.45 8.98
CA PHE A 417 9.84 12.41 9.48
C PHE A 417 9.89 13.79 8.82
N GLN A 418 10.87 14.02 7.95
CA GLN A 418 11.01 15.22 7.15
C GLN A 418 11.59 14.86 5.79
N SER A 419 11.42 15.75 4.82
CA SER A 419 12.12 15.68 3.54
C SER A 419 12.76 17.02 3.26
N ASP A 420 14.04 17.02 2.91
CA ASP A 420 14.82 18.22 2.65
C ASP A 420 15.30 18.27 1.20
N SER A 421 15.17 19.41 0.53
CA SER A 421 15.52 19.54 -0.90
C SER A 421 17.02 19.62 -1.22
N ASN A 422 17.89 19.09 -0.35
CA ASN A 422 19.35 19.17 -0.50
C ASN A 422 19.89 17.97 -1.29
N GLU A 423 21.14 18.06 -1.77
CA GLU A 423 21.89 16.93 -2.35
C GLU A 423 21.99 15.72 -1.39
N GLY A 424 21.84 15.94 -0.08
CA GLY A 424 21.88 14.92 0.96
C GLY A 424 20.71 13.94 0.95
N ASP A 425 19.59 14.29 0.32
CA ASP A 425 18.40 13.44 0.14
C ASP A 425 18.32 12.81 -1.27
N ASN A 426 19.39 12.96 -2.06
CA ASN A 426 19.43 12.44 -3.42
C ASN A 426 19.75 10.94 -3.43
N THR A 427 18.69 10.14 -3.45
CA THR A 427 18.74 8.68 -3.53
C THR A 427 19.33 8.19 -4.86
N ALA A 428 19.23 8.97 -5.95
CA ALA A 428 19.82 8.63 -7.24
C ALA A 428 21.35 8.55 -7.20
N ASN A 429 21.99 9.39 -6.37
CA ASN A 429 23.42 9.38 -6.14
C ASN A 429 23.87 8.27 -5.18
N GLY A 430 22.92 7.58 -4.54
CA GLY A 430 23.16 6.43 -3.69
C GLY A 430 24.00 5.36 -4.40
N ARG A 431 25.13 4.99 -3.78
CA ARG A 431 26.02 3.92 -4.24
C ARG A 431 26.00 2.76 -3.26
N ASN A 432 24.83 2.14 -3.06
CA ASN A 432 24.71 0.87 -2.33
C ASN A 432 24.89 -0.30 -3.32
N GLU A 433 25.93 -1.10 -3.11
CA GLU A 433 26.30 -2.24 -3.96
C GLU A 433 25.21 -3.32 -3.97
N ASN A 434 24.59 -3.59 -2.81
CA ASN A 434 23.51 -4.57 -2.71
C ASN A 434 22.29 -4.13 -3.54
N LEU A 435 21.89 -2.86 -3.41
CA LEU A 435 20.76 -2.34 -4.21
C LEU A 435 21.08 -2.36 -5.71
N SER A 436 22.31 -2.03 -6.06
CA SER A 436 22.78 -2.08 -7.46
C SER A 436 22.71 -3.51 -8.02
N ALA A 437 23.13 -4.50 -7.23
CA ALA A 437 23.04 -5.91 -7.60
C ALA A 437 21.58 -6.39 -7.73
N ILE A 438 20.69 -5.97 -6.81
CA ILE A 438 19.26 -6.28 -6.88
C ILE A 438 18.63 -5.72 -8.15
N ILE A 439 18.89 -4.45 -8.47
CA ILE A 439 18.40 -3.82 -9.69
C ILE A 439 18.93 -4.54 -10.93
N SER A 440 20.26 -4.77 -11.02
CA SER A 440 20.85 -5.49 -12.15
C SER A 440 20.23 -6.87 -12.35
N LYS A 441 20.01 -7.63 -11.26
CA LYS A 441 19.36 -8.94 -11.32
C LYS A 441 17.94 -8.85 -11.89
N LYS A 442 17.17 -7.83 -11.49
CA LYS A 442 15.80 -7.60 -11.99
C LYS A 442 15.78 -7.17 -13.45
N LEU A 443 16.69 -6.29 -13.88
CA LEU A 443 16.81 -5.88 -15.28
C LEU A 443 17.15 -7.06 -16.19
N THR A 444 18.12 -7.89 -15.79
CA THR A 444 18.46 -9.13 -16.50
C THR A 444 17.27 -10.08 -16.56
N ALA A 445 16.52 -10.24 -15.47
CA ALA A 445 15.36 -11.13 -15.42
C ALA A 445 14.19 -10.69 -16.32
N LEU A 446 14.12 -9.41 -16.67
CA LEU A 446 13.12 -8.87 -17.59
C LEU A 446 13.66 -8.68 -19.02
N ASN A 447 14.89 -9.14 -19.32
CA ASN A 447 15.57 -8.92 -20.60
C ASN A 447 15.71 -7.44 -20.99
N LEU A 448 15.85 -6.55 -20.00
CA LEU A 448 15.98 -5.09 -20.21
C LEU A 448 17.45 -4.68 -20.31
N SER A 449 18.16 -5.19 -21.31
CA SER A 449 19.63 -5.02 -21.45
C SER A 449 20.08 -3.59 -21.76
N ASN A 450 19.18 -2.75 -22.31
CA ASN A 450 19.42 -1.34 -22.56
C ASN A 450 19.15 -0.45 -21.33
N TYR A 451 18.58 -0.98 -20.25
CA TYR A 451 18.36 -0.25 -19.01
C TYR A 451 19.61 -0.27 -18.15
N SER A 452 19.89 0.86 -17.49
CA SER A 452 20.97 0.96 -16.51
C SER A 452 20.42 0.95 -15.08
N VAL A 453 21.26 0.55 -14.12
CA VAL A 453 20.94 0.66 -12.69
C VAL A 453 20.65 2.11 -12.30
N GLN A 454 21.35 3.06 -12.92
CA GLN A 454 21.15 4.48 -12.65
C GLN A 454 19.75 4.94 -13.05
N MET A 455 19.18 4.46 -14.16
CA MET A 455 17.81 4.78 -14.57
C MET A 455 16.79 4.39 -13.49
N ILE A 456 16.95 3.21 -12.88
CA ILE A 456 16.01 2.73 -11.84
C ILE A 456 16.18 3.50 -10.54
N ARG A 457 17.41 3.90 -10.20
CA ARG A 457 17.65 4.83 -9.08
C ARG A 457 17.06 6.22 -9.34
N ASN A 458 17.14 6.73 -10.57
CA ASN A 458 16.50 7.99 -10.95
C ASN A 458 14.98 7.91 -10.81
N ARG A 459 14.36 6.75 -11.10
CA ARG A 459 12.94 6.52 -10.79
C ARG A 459 12.65 6.56 -9.30
N ALA A 460 13.50 5.95 -8.47
CA ALA A 460 13.35 6.02 -7.02
C ALA A 460 13.44 7.47 -6.53
N GLU A 461 14.41 8.25 -7.04
CA GLU A 461 14.57 9.67 -6.72
C GLU A 461 13.37 10.52 -7.12
N ALA A 462 12.81 10.26 -8.30
CA ALA A 462 11.61 10.96 -8.77
C ALA A 462 10.38 10.72 -7.87
N MET A 463 10.40 9.63 -7.11
CA MET A 463 9.36 9.24 -6.17
C MET A 463 9.66 9.58 -4.71
N SER A 464 10.93 9.82 -4.37
CA SER A 464 11.37 10.22 -3.03
C SER A 464 11.38 11.74 -2.86
N CYS A 465 11.70 12.20 -1.66
CA CYS A 465 11.90 13.61 -1.34
C CYS A 465 10.64 14.48 -1.40
N GLY A 466 9.43 13.91 -1.27
CA GLY A 466 8.20 14.67 -1.00
C GLY A 466 7.87 15.84 -1.96
N GLY A 467 8.49 15.92 -3.15
CA GLY A 467 8.40 17.07 -4.05
C GLY A 467 9.72 17.62 -4.60
N CYS A 468 10.89 17.05 -4.31
CA CYS A 468 12.20 17.49 -4.87
C CYS A 468 12.42 17.11 -6.33
N HIS A 469 11.44 17.33 -7.19
CA HIS A 469 11.48 16.95 -8.61
C HIS A 469 12.62 17.62 -9.38
N GLN A 470 13.11 18.78 -8.90
CA GLN A 470 14.29 19.43 -9.45
C GLN A 470 15.50 18.48 -9.54
N ASN A 471 15.68 17.59 -8.56
CA ASN A 471 16.79 16.63 -8.54
C ASN A 471 16.69 15.58 -9.64
N SER A 472 15.48 15.36 -10.16
CA SER A 472 15.19 14.40 -11.23
C SER A 472 15.07 15.07 -12.60
N ASN A 473 15.17 16.40 -12.71
CA ASN A 473 15.01 17.07 -14.00
C ASN A 473 16.02 16.54 -15.03
N ASP A 474 15.49 16.13 -16.19
CA ASP A 474 16.27 15.55 -17.29
C ASP A 474 17.05 14.28 -16.90
N ALA A 475 16.76 13.66 -15.75
CA ALA A 475 17.36 12.39 -15.39
C ALA A 475 16.83 11.31 -16.33
N GLU A 476 17.72 10.54 -16.95
CA GLU A 476 17.30 9.41 -17.78
C GLU A 476 16.71 8.31 -16.89
N ILE A 477 15.45 7.94 -17.12
CA ILE A 477 14.68 6.97 -16.31
C ILE A 477 14.35 5.70 -17.08
N ALA A 478 14.54 5.71 -18.39
CA ALA A 478 14.50 4.55 -19.28
C ALA A 478 15.30 4.91 -20.54
N PRO A 479 15.65 3.93 -21.39
CA PRO A 479 16.40 4.18 -22.63
C PRO A 479 15.69 5.23 -23.49
N ASN A 480 16.34 6.39 -23.69
CA ASN A 480 15.78 7.54 -24.40
C ASN A 480 14.52 8.18 -23.77
N VAL A 481 14.21 7.86 -22.51
CA VAL A 481 13.10 8.47 -21.75
C VAL A 481 13.68 9.22 -20.57
N HIS A 482 13.48 10.53 -20.57
CA HIS A 482 13.97 11.42 -19.53
C HIS A 482 12.80 11.89 -18.67
N TRP A 483 13.06 12.02 -17.36
CA TRP A 483 12.09 12.60 -16.46
C TRP A 483 11.85 14.07 -16.83
N PRO A 484 10.58 14.48 -16.96
CA PRO A 484 10.26 15.78 -17.53
C PRO A 484 10.65 16.93 -16.60
N LYS A 485 11.03 18.07 -17.18
CA LYS A 485 11.50 19.24 -16.42
C LYS A 485 10.38 19.88 -15.61
N SER A 486 10.61 20.04 -14.31
CA SER A 486 9.92 21.02 -13.48
C SER A 486 10.42 22.45 -13.78
N GLY A 487 9.67 23.48 -13.38
CA GLY A 487 10.08 24.89 -13.57
C GLY A 487 11.18 25.31 -12.59
N SER A 488 11.18 24.71 -11.40
CA SER A 488 12.26 24.76 -10.40
C SER A 488 12.03 23.62 -9.40
N PHE A 489 12.12 23.85 -8.10
CA PHE A 489 11.61 22.93 -7.09
C PHE A 489 10.10 22.63 -7.25
N VAL A 490 9.34 23.62 -7.73
CA VAL A 490 7.89 23.54 -7.90
C VAL A 490 7.48 23.41 -9.36
N HIS A 491 6.30 22.84 -9.59
CA HIS A 491 5.70 22.66 -10.91
C HIS A 491 4.88 23.86 -11.39
N VAL A 492 4.65 24.86 -10.55
CA VAL A 492 4.20 26.20 -10.95
C VAL A 492 5.03 27.22 -10.20
N ASP A 493 5.48 28.26 -10.89
CA ASP A 493 6.28 29.33 -10.30
C ASP A 493 5.42 30.45 -9.67
N GLU A 494 6.08 31.46 -9.11
CA GLU A 494 5.44 32.58 -8.41
C GLU A 494 4.51 33.42 -9.28
N LYS A 495 4.65 33.29 -10.60
CA LYS A 495 3.88 34.03 -11.60
C LYS A 495 2.74 33.18 -12.18
N GLY A 496 2.56 31.95 -11.70
CA GLY A 496 1.55 31.03 -12.21
C GLY A 496 1.97 30.26 -13.46
N ALA A 497 3.24 30.34 -13.89
CA ALA A 497 3.72 29.62 -15.05
C ALA A 497 3.90 28.13 -14.73
N LEU A 498 3.25 27.28 -15.51
CA LEU A 498 3.28 25.83 -15.32
C LEU A 498 4.52 25.22 -15.94
N SER A 499 5.10 24.26 -15.24
CA SER A 499 6.21 23.47 -15.76
C SER A 499 5.77 22.58 -16.95
N PRO A 500 6.71 22.29 -17.89
CA PRO A 500 6.48 21.31 -18.95
C PRO A 500 6.06 19.94 -18.41
N ALA A 501 6.69 19.47 -17.32
CA ALA A 501 6.29 18.21 -16.68
C ALA A 501 4.82 18.16 -16.29
N LEU A 502 4.31 19.25 -15.71
CA LEU A 502 2.92 19.30 -15.27
C LEU A 502 1.95 19.35 -16.46
N THR A 503 2.24 20.18 -17.45
CA THR A 503 1.34 20.41 -18.60
C THR A 503 1.36 19.28 -19.60
N GLU A 504 2.52 18.68 -19.87
CA GLU A 504 2.69 17.71 -20.95
C GLU A 504 2.53 16.26 -20.49
N GLN A 505 2.78 15.96 -19.22
CA GLN A 505 2.79 14.58 -18.70
C GLN A 505 1.72 14.34 -17.63
N PHE A 506 1.78 15.08 -16.52
CA PHE A 506 1.01 14.73 -15.33
C PHE A 506 -0.47 15.14 -15.40
N LEU A 507 -0.78 16.38 -15.81
CA LEU A 507 -2.18 16.80 -15.98
C LEU A 507 -2.93 15.95 -17.02
N PRO A 508 -2.33 15.62 -18.19
CA PRO A 508 -2.98 14.75 -19.17
C PRO A 508 -3.23 13.34 -18.64
N ALA A 509 -2.27 12.74 -17.95
CA ALA A 509 -2.43 11.40 -17.37
C ALA A 509 -3.54 11.38 -16.32
N ARG A 510 -3.59 12.41 -15.47
CA ARG A 510 -4.65 12.56 -14.46
C ARG A 510 -6.03 12.78 -15.07
N ALA A 511 -6.13 13.58 -16.14
CA ALA A 511 -7.39 13.77 -16.85
C ALA A 511 -7.91 12.45 -17.44
N ALA A 512 -7.02 11.59 -17.96
CA ALA A 512 -7.38 10.26 -18.43
C ALA A 512 -7.87 9.36 -17.28
N LEU A 513 -7.16 9.32 -16.15
CA LEU A 513 -7.57 8.56 -14.96
C LEU A 513 -8.93 8.99 -14.43
N LEU A 514 -9.17 10.31 -14.37
CA LEU A 514 -10.46 10.85 -13.96
C LEU A 514 -11.55 10.50 -14.95
N LYS A 515 -11.27 10.58 -16.25
CA LYS A 515 -12.22 10.17 -17.29
C LYS A 515 -12.59 8.69 -17.15
N ASP A 516 -11.60 7.83 -16.96
CA ASP A 516 -11.82 6.39 -16.74
C ASP A 516 -12.61 6.14 -15.46
N TYR A 517 -12.28 6.85 -14.37
CA TYR A 517 -13.01 6.77 -13.11
C TYR A 517 -14.49 7.15 -13.27
N LEU A 518 -14.77 8.24 -13.99
CA LEU A 518 -16.12 8.69 -14.30
C LEU A 518 -16.84 7.71 -15.24
N GLN A 519 -16.14 7.13 -16.21
CA GLN A 519 -16.71 6.11 -17.11
C GLN A 519 -16.98 4.78 -16.40
N GLU A 520 -16.15 4.37 -15.44
CA GLU A 520 -16.38 3.18 -14.61
C GLU A 520 -17.53 3.37 -13.62
N THR A 521 -17.73 4.60 -13.12
CA THR A 521 -18.84 4.92 -12.22
C THR A 521 -20.16 5.18 -12.96
N ILE A 522 -20.13 5.63 -14.22
CA ILE A 522 -21.33 5.97 -15.01
C ILE A 522 -21.72 4.86 -16.01
N GLY A 523 -20.79 4.01 -16.46
CA GLY A 523 -20.98 3.17 -17.65
C GLY A 523 -20.50 1.71 -17.60
N LYS A 524 -19.91 1.21 -16.51
CA LYS A 524 -19.60 -0.23 -16.36
C LYS A 524 -20.28 -0.79 -15.12
N SER A 525 -21.14 -1.80 -15.30
CA SER A 525 -21.87 -2.57 -14.29
C SER A 525 -21.12 -2.72 -12.96
N VAL A 526 -21.83 -2.56 -11.84
CA VAL A 526 -21.28 -2.87 -10.51
C VAL A 526 -20.72 -4.29 -10.59
N GLU A 527 -19.60 -4.59 -9.93
CA GLU A 527 -19.37 -6.00 -9.55
C GLU A 527 -20.58 -6.43 -8.73
N LYS A 528 -21.52 -7.10 -9.39
CA LYS A 528 -22.79 -7.55 -8.78
C LYS A 528 -22.51 -8.47 -7.60
N TRP A 529 -21.34 -9.10 -7.60
CA TRP A 529 -20.90 -10.09 -6.64
C TRP A 529 -19.48 -9.79 -6.17
N ARG A 530 -19.30 -9.60 -4.85
CA ARG A 530 -17.98 -9.64 -4.20
C ARG A 530 -17.91 -10.87 -3.31
N PHE A 531 -17.14 -11.86 -3.72
CA PHE A 531 -17.02 -13.14 -3.02
C PHE A 531 -16.15 -13.03 -1.77
N ALA A 532 -16.29 -14.01 -0.86
CA ALA A 532 -15.32 -14.24 0.19
C ALA A 532 -13.91 -14.43 -0.42
N GLU A 533 -12.93 -13.71 0.11
CA GLU A 533 -11.53 -13.85 -0.29
C GLU A 533 -10.68 -14.18 0.95
N PRO A 534 -9.68 -15.07 0.81
CA PRO A 534 -9.32 -15.76 -0.43
C PRO A 534 -10.24 -16.94 -0.75
N ASP A 535 -10.43 -17.18 -2.05
CA ASP A 535 -11.01 -18.41 -2.60
C ASP A 535 -9.91 -19.48 -2.76
N TYR A 536 -10.26 -20.73 -3.10
CA TYR A 536 -9.29 -21.83 -3.18
C TYR A 536 -8.13 -21.53 -4.12
N SER A 537 -8.43 -21.04 -5.33
CA SER A 537 -7.44 -20.67 -6.33
C SER A 537 -6.49 -19.61 -5.81
N SER A 538 -6.99 -18.54 -5.17
CA SER A 538 -6.08 -17.49 -4.66
C SER A 538 -5.28 -17.98 -3.45
N ALA A 539 -5.88 -18.74 -2.54
CA ALA A 539 -5.19 -19.36 -1.40
C ALA A 539 -3.98 -20.19 -1.85
N MET A 540 -4.13 -21.01 -2.89
CA MET A 540 -3.05 -21.83 -3.44
C MET A 540 -1.99 -21.03 -4.20
N ASN A 541 -2.39 -20.01 -4.97
CA ASN A 541 -1.53 -19.42 -5.99
C ASN A 541 -0.92 -18.05 -5.63
N ASP A 542 -1.49 -17.35 -4.66
CA ASP A 542 -1.15 -15.95 -4.37
C ASP A 542 -0.49 -15.74 -2.99
N PHE A 543 -0.47 -16.75 -2.11
CA PHE A 543 0.03 -16.63 -0.73
C PHE A 543 1.34 -17.38 -0.43
N ASP A 544 2.06 -17.85 -1.44
CA ASP A 544 3.35 -18.57 -1.27
C ASP A 544 3.22 -19.91 -0.52
N GLY A 545 2.00 -20.44 -0.38
CA GLY A 545 1.71 -21.73 0.26
C GLY A 545 0.25 -21.83 0.72
N PRO A 546 -0.30 -23.04 0.85
CA PRO A 546 -1.73 -23.27 1.07
C PRO A 546 -2.29 -22.69 2.38
N TYR A 547 -1.45 -22.53 3.42
CA TYR A 547 -1.86 -22.06 4.75
C TYR A 547 -1.34 -20.66 5.11
N ASN A 548 -0.71 -19.96 4.16
CA ASN A 548 -0.18 -18.61 4.40
C ASN A 548 -1.23 -17.49 4.21
N ALA A 549 -2.42 -17.86 3.72
CA ALA A 549 -3.56 -16.97 3.63
C ALA A 549 -4.05 -16.53 5.02
N SER A 550 -4.60 -15.32 5.14
CA SER A 550 -5.14 -14.83 6.42
C SER A 550 -6.43 -15.54 6.86
N ASN A 551 -7.10 -16.18 5.91
CA ASN A 551 -8.35 -16.91 6.06
C ASN A 551 -8.29 -18.12 5.14
N LEU A 552 -8.93 -19.20 5.55
CA LEU A 552 -9.01 -20.41 4.73
C LEU A 552 -10.29 -20.38 3.89
N PRO A 553 -10.21 -20.77 2.60
CA PRO A 553 -11.37 -20.77 1.72
C PRO A 553 -12.39 -21.79 2.21
N ASN A 554 -13.68 -21.45 2.10
CA ASN A 554 -14.74 -22.43 2.33
C ASN A 554 -14.65 -23.54 1.29
N GLN A 555 -14.71 -24.79 1.76
CA GLN A 555 -14.46 -25.95 0.91
C GLN A 555 -15.68 -26.35 0.08
N VAL A 556 -16.88 -26.03 0.55
CA VAL A 556 -18.14 -26.63 0.07
C VAL A 556 -19.22 -25.60 -0.25
N ALA A 557 -18.96 -24.30 -0.06
CA ALA A 557 -19.95 -23.26 -0.30
C ALA A 557 -19.32 -21.97 -0.81
N PHE A 558 -20.12 -21.22 -1.58
CA PHE A 558 -19.82 -19.84 -1.94
C PHE A 558 -20.68 -18.89 -1.11
N ALA A 559 -20.10 -17.72 -0.82
CA ALA A 559 -20.84 -16.58 -0.32
C ALA A 559 -20.36 -15.31 -1.04
N ALA A 560 -21.33 -14.50 -1.49
CA ALA A 560 -21.06 -13.28 -2.22
C ALA A 560 -21.91 -12.11 -1.71
N LEU A 561 -21.25 -10.98 -1.49
CA LEU A 561 -21.87 -9.69 -1.21
C LEU A 561 -22.46 -9.12 -2.50
N LYS A 562 -23.73 -8.76 -2.43
CA LYS A 562 -24.39 -7.94 -3.45
C LYS A 562 -24.00 -6.47 -3.29
N THR A 563 -24.46 -5.68 -4.25
CA THR A 563 -24.18 -4.25 -4.36
C THR A 563 -24.82 -3.41 -3.24
N ASP A 564 -25.88 -3.92 -2.61
CA ASP A 564 -26.55 -3.32 -1.45
C ASP A 564 -25.94 -3.78 -0.11
N GLY A 565 -24.93 -4.65 -0.15
CA GLY A 565 -24.31 -5.25 1.03
C GLY A 565 -25.13 -6.37 1.67
N SER A 566 -26.17 -6.90 1.00
CA SER A 566 -26.77 -8.19 1.35
C SER A 566 -25.90 -9.37 0.88
N ILE A 567 -26.12 -10.56 1.43
CA ILE A 567 -25.31 -11.75 1.13
C ILE A 567 -26.18 -12.81 0.45
N THR A 568 -25.63 -13.44 -0.60
CA THR A 568 -26.15 -14.71 -1.12
C THR A 568 -25.11 -15.78 -0.90
N ALA A 569 -25.55 -16.91 -0.37
CA ALA A 569 -24.75 -18.11 -0.27
C ALA A 569 -25.44 -19.27 -0.98
N TRP A 570 -24.64 -20.20 -1.50
CA TRP A 570 -25.11 -21.44 -2.11
C TRP A 570 -24.01 -22.51 -2.04
N GLY A 571 -24.39 -23.77 -2.26
CA GLY A 571 -23.55 -24.94 -2.01
C GLY A 571 -24.07 -25.71 -0.82
N ASP A 572 -23.19 -26.42 -0.10
CA ASP A 572 -23.59 -27.29 0.99
C ASP A 572 -24.16 -26.49 2.16
N SER A 573 -25.37 -26.86 2.61
CA SER A 573 -26.07 -26.14 3.66
C SER A 573 -25.38 -26.18 5.02
N SER A 574 -24.68 -27.26 5.34
CA SER A 574 -23.90 -27.40 6.59
C SER A 574 -22.64 -26.55 6.56
N GLY A 575 -22.04 -26.37 5.38
CA GLY A 575 -20.89 -25.49 5.17
C GLY A 575 -21.20 -24.00 5.03
N GLY A 576 -22.45 -23.58 5.27
CA GLY A 576 -22.88 -22.18 5.13
C GLY A 576 -23.32 -21.78 3.72
N GLY A 577 -23.56 -22.75 2.84
CA GLY A 577 -24.25 -22.56 1.55
C GLY A 577 -25.73 -22.19 1.70
N ALA A 578 -26.28 -22.26 2.91
CA ALA A 578 -27.58 -21.71 3.27
C ALA A 578 -27.48 -20.91 4.58
N GLY A 579 -28.55 -20.18 4.93
CA GLY A 579 -28.61 -19.46 6.21
C GLY A 579 -27.77 -18.19 6.28
N ALA A 580 -27.36 -17.62 5.13
CA ALA A 580 -26.74 -16.31 5.07
C ALA A 580 -27.65 -15.25 5.74
N PRO A 581 -27.08 -14.26 6.44
CA PRO A 581 -27.87 -13.31 7.22
C PRO A 581 -28.77 -12.45 6.33
N THR A 582 -29.99 -12.20 6.79
CA THR A 582 -31.05 -11.48 6.03
C THR A 582 -30.88 -9.96 5.98
N GLY A 583 -29.81 -9.42 6.57
CA GLY A 583 -29.52 -7.99 6.61
C GLY A 583 -28.64 -7.51 5.45
N SER A 584 -28.56 -6.18 5.28
CA SER A 584 -27.67 -5.52 4.33
C SER A 584 -26.57 -4.70 5.05
N GLY A 585 -25.72 -4.02 4.28
CA GLY A 585 -24.63 -3.18 4.82
C GLY A 585 -23.37 -3.94 5.25
N TYR A 586 -23.24 -5.22 4.90
CA TYR A 586 -21.99 -5.94 5.02
C TYR A 586 -20.98 -5.44 3.98
N THR A 587 -19.72 -5.36 4.38
CA THR A 587 -18.62 -4.81 3.56
C THR A 587 -17.59 -5.86 3.17
N LYS A 588 -17.44 -6.93 3.98
CA LYS A 588 -16.51 -8.05 3.73
C LYS A 588 -17.11 -9.37 4.19
N ILE A 589 -16.80 -10.45 3.48
CA ILE A 589 -17.05 -11.83 3.90
C ILE A 589 -15.70 -12.51 4.09
N TYR A 590 -15.59 -13.27 5.17
CA TYR A 590 -14.49 -14.15 5.51
C TYR A 590 -15.03 -15.56 5.65
N SER A 591 -14.18 -16.55 5.45
CA SER A 591 -14.52 -17.96 5.61
C SER A 591 -13.47 -18.69 6.44
N ASN A 592 -13.87 -19.83 6.99
CA ASN A 592 -12.99 -20.98 7.22
C ASN A 592 -13.50 -22.13 6.33
N TRP A 593 -13.15 -23.38 6.61
CA TRP A 593 -13.52 -24.50 5.72
C TRP A 593 -15.04 -24.76 5.62
N THR A 594 -15.81 -24.50 6.67
CA THR A 594 -17.24 -24.89 6.77
C THR A 594 -18.15 -23.79 7.33
N ALA A 595 -17.63 -22.60 7.58
CA ALA A 595 -18.39 -21.46 8.09
C ALA A 595 -17.94 -20.13 7.45
N PHE A 596 -18.80 -19.12 7.57
CA PHE A 596 -18.56 -17.76 7.12
C PHE A 596 -18.76 -16.75 8.26
N ALA A 597 -18.05 -15.63 8.15
CA ALA A 597 -18.24 -14.45 8.98
C ALA A 597 -18.25 -13.18 8.11
N ALA A 598 -19.27 -12.34 8.27
CA ALA A 598 -19.41 -11.08 7.55
C ALA A 598 -19.22 -9.89 8.48
N LEU A 599 -18.48 -8.89 8.01
CA LEU A 599 -18.14 -7.66 8.71
C LEU A 599 -18.93 -6.48 8.14
N LYS A 600 -19.45 -5.60 9.00
CA LYS A 600 -20.07 -4.32 8.61
C LYS A 600 -19.11 -3.15 8.75
N ALA A 601 -19.49 -1.99 8.20
CA ALA A 601 -18.67 -0.77 8.25
C ALA A 601 -18.42 -0.24 9.67
N ASP A 602 -19.36 -0.47 10.60
CA ASP A 602 -19.17 -0.16 12.02
C ASP A 602 -18.24 -1.16 12.74
N GLY A 603 -17.86 -2.23 12.07
CA GLY A 603 -17.04 -3.30 12.62
C GLY A 603 -17.81 -4.36 13.40
N SER A 604 -19.15 -4.42 13.28
CA SER A 604 -19.94 -5.54 13.82
C SER A 604 -19.84 -6.79 12.93
N ILE A 605 -19.95 -7.97 13.55
CA ILE A 605 -19.72 -9.26 12.91
C ILE A 605 -20.99 -10.13 12.99
N THR A 606 -21.31 -10.84 11.91
CA THR A 606 -22.32 -11.91 11.89
C THR A 606 -21.70 -13.15 11.27
N ALA A 607 -21.88 -14.31 11.90
CA ALA A 607 -21.42 -15.60 11.38
C ALA A 607 -22.59 -16.53 11.04
N TRP A 608 -22.36 -17.46 10.12
CA TRP A 608 -23.29 -18.54 9.74
C TRP A 608 -22.52 -19.73 9.17
N GLY A 609 -23.20 -20.87 9.01
CA GLY A 609 -22.61 -22.17 8.62
C GLY A 609 -22.51 -23.12 9.82
N ASP A 610 -21.54 -24.03 9.78
CA ASP A 610 -21.34 -25.04 10.81
C ASP A 610 -21.13 -24.39 12.19
N SER A 611 -21.98 -24.74 13.15
CA SER A 611 -21.99 -24.16 14.50
C SER A 611 -20.71 -24.45 15.26
N ASP A 612 -20.14 -25.64 15.09
CA ASP A 612 -18.95 -26.09 15.80
C ASP A 612 -17.71 -25.39 15.22
N SER A 613 -17.76 -25.06 13.93
CA SER A 613 -16.70 -24.33 13.23
C SER A 613 -16.85 -22.79 13.29
N GLY A 614 -17.60 -22.25 14.26
CA GLY A 614 -17.74 -20.80 14.43
C GLY A 614 -18.73 -20.11 13.49
N GLY A 615 -19.61 -20.89 12.85
CA GLY A 615 -20.82 -20.40 12.19
C GLY A 615 -21.83 -19.80 13.18
N THR A 616 -21.61 -19.98 14.49
CA THR A 616 -22.31 -19.26 15.56
C THR A 616 -21.32 -18.68 16.57
N GLY A 617 -21.79 -17.83 17.49
CA GLY A 617 -20.95 -17.33 18.58
C GLY A 617 -20.00 -16.18 18.22
N ALA A 618 -20.21 -15.51 17.08
CA ALA A 618 -19.47 -14.30 16.72
C ALA A 618 -19.57 -13.23 17.84
N PRO A 619 -18.49 -12.45 18.07
CA PRO A 619 -18.42 -11.56 19.22
C PRO A 619 -19.45 -10.43 19.13
N THR A 620 -20.07 -10.11 20.28
CA THR A 620 -20.98 -8.98 20.40
C THR A 620 -20.20 -7.66 20.43
N GLY A 621 -20.63 -6.67 19.64
CA GLY A 621 -20.04 -5.32 19.63
C GLY A 621 -19.58 -4.88 18.24
N SER A 622 -18.86 -3.77 18.19
CA SER A 622 -18.39 -3.12 16.97
C SER A 622 -16.91 -2.72 17.08
N GLY A 623 -16.36 -2.13 16.02
CA GLY A 623 -14.96 -1.67 15.95
C GLY A 623 -13.93 -2.73 15.54
N TYR A 624 -14.37 -3.92 15.12
CA TYR A 624 -13.48 -4.88 14.46
C TYR A 624 -13.16 -4.41 13.05
N THR A 625 -11.90 -4.55 12.65
CA THR A 625 -11.41 -4.06 11.34
C THR A 625 -11.05 -5.22 10.41
N LYS A 626 -10.79 -6.41 10.96
CA LYS A 626 -10.42 -7.60 10.18
C LYS A 626 -10.73 -8.89 10.92
N ILE A 627 -11.04 -9.95 10.16
CA ILE A 627 -11.24 -11.32 10.66
C ILE A 627 -10.20 -12.23 10.00
N TYR A 628 -9.70 -13.18 10.78
CA TYR A 628 -8.76 -14.23 10.40
C TYR A 628 -9.38 -15.59 10.73
N SER A 629 -8.91 -16.68 10.11
CA SER A 629 -9.42 -18.01 10.43
C SER A 629 -8.35 -19.09 10.46
N THR A 630 -8.58 -20.10 11.28
CA THR A 630 -8.00 -21.45 11.15
C THR A 630 -8.92 -22.29 10.25
N GLY A 631 -8.80 -23.62 10.29
CA GLY A 631 -9.73 -24.55 9.62
C GLY A 631 -11.15 -24.43 10.16
N PHE A 632 -11.29 -24.27 11.49
CA PHE A 632 -12.58 -24.37 12.19
C PHE A 632 -12.83 -23.28 13.25
N ALA A 633 -11.98 -22.25 13.33
CA ALA A 633 -12.22 -21.10 14.22
C ALA A 633 -11.92 -19.77 13.53
N PHE A 634 -12.40 -18.69 14.14
CA PHE A 634 -12.17 -17.32 13.71
C PHE A 634 -11.49 -16.48 14.80
N ALA A 635 -10.74 -15.47 14.38
CA ALA A 635 -10.18 -14.44 15.25
C ALA A 635 -10.39 -13.04 14.62
N ALA A 636 -11.06 -12.14 15.33
CA ALA A 636 -11.30 -10.77 14.91
C ALA A 636 -10.34 -9.79 15.61
N LEU A 637 -9.81 -8.85 14.84
CA LEU A 637 -8.84 -7.83 15.26
C LEU A 637 -9.50 -6.44 15.24
N LYS A 638 -9.27 -5.64 16.28
CA LYS A 638 -9.69 -4.23 16.35
C LYS A 638 -8.56 -3.27 15.96
N ALA A 639 -8.89 -1.99 15.75
CA ALA A 639 -7.92 -0.94 15.40
C ALA A 639 -6.84 -0.71 16.47
N ASP A 640 -7.18 -0.91 17.75
CA ASP A 640 -6.20 -0.86 18.85
C ASP A 640 -5.29 -2.10 18.91
N GLY A 641 -5.58 -3.11 18.10
CA GLY A 641 -4.85 -4.38 18.05
C GLY A 641 -5.32 -5.41 19.07
N SER A 642 -6.48 -5.24 19.71
CA SER A 642 -7.10 -6.28 20.55
C SER A 642 -7.75 -7.38 19.71
N ILE A 643 -7.76 -8.61 20.24
CA ILE A 643 -8.20 -9.82 19.52
C ILE A 643 -9.35 -10.50 20.27
N THR A 644 -10.35 -10.99 19.53
CA THR A 644 -11.41 -11.87 20.05
C THR A 644 -11.56 -13.07 19.14
N ALA A 645 -11.58 -14.29 19.69
CA ALA A 645 -11.71 -15.53 18.93
C ALA A 645 -13.01 -16.28 19.28
N TRP A 646 -13.49 -17.10 18.34
CA TRP A 646 -14.68 -17.96 18.50
C TRP A 646 -14.66 -19.14 17.51
N GLY A 647 -15.51 -20.15 17.72
CA GLY A 647 -15.57 -21.40 16.94
C GLY A 647 -15.07 -22.61 17.72
N ASP A 648 -14.42 -23.55 17.03
CA ASP A 648 -13.93 -24.80 17.61
C ASP A 648 -12.83 -24.59 18.66
N SER A 649 -12.95 -25.23 19.81
CA SER A 649 -12.04 -25.05 20.96
C SER A 649 -10.63 -25.55 20.69
N ASP A 650 -10.51 -26.63 19.92
CA ASP A 650 -9.23 -27.25 19.58
C ASP A 650 -8.54 -26.50 18.43
N SER A 651 -9.26 -25.61 17.75
CA SER A 651 -8.81 -24.81 16.61
C SER A 651 -8.53 -23.34 16.95
N GLY A 652 -8.48 -22.98 18.24
CA GLY A 652 -8.08 -21.64 18.70
C GLY A 652 -9.22 -20.65 18.91
N SER A 653 -10.45 -21.12 19.13
CA SER A 653 -11.54 -20.25 19.57
C SER A 653 -11.36 -19.69 20.99
N THR A 654 -10.56 -20.35 21.82
CA THR A 654 -10.23 -19.91 23.18
C THR A 654 -8.74 -19.62 23.31
N GLY A 655 -8.37 -18.87 24.35
CA GLY A 655 -6.97 -18.56 24.65
C GLY A 655 -6.34 -17.42 23.84
N ALA A 656 -7.15 -16.65 23.10
CA ALA A 656 -6.67 -15.44 22.44
C ALA A 656 -6.01 -14.47 23.46
N PRO A 657 -4.91 -13.80 23.09
CA PRO A 657 -4.11 -13.06 24.06
C PRO A 657 -4.84 -11.85 24.63
N THR A 658 -4.75 -11.68 25.96
CA THR A 658 -5.25 -10.49 26.66
C THR A 658 -4.28 -9.33 26.42
N GLY A 659 -4.64 -8.38 25.55
CA GLY A 659 -3.81 -7.21 25.26
C GLY A 659 -4.14 -6.53 23.93
N SER A 660 -3.40 -5.48 23.61
CA SER A 660 -3.54 -4.69 22.38
C SER A 660 -2.19 -4.53 21.65
N GLY A 661 -2.19 -3.84 20.51
CA GLY A 661 -1.00 -3.58 19.71
C GLY A 661 -0.59 -4.69 18.74
N TYR A 662 -1.41 -5.75 18.59
CA TYR A 662 -1.24 -6.71 17.51
C TYR A 662 -1.64 -6.08 16.17
N THR A 663 -0.84 -6.30 15.14
CA THR A 663 -1.04 -5.71 13.82
C THR A 663 -1.49 -6.75 12.80
N LYS A 664 -1.19 -8.03 13.04
CA LYS A 664 -1.53 -9.12 12.12
C LYS A 664 -1.66 -10.46 12.84
N ILE A 665 -2.53 -11.31 12.32
CA ILE A 665 -2.70 -12.70 12.76
C ILE A 665 -2.37 -13.62 11.58
N TYR A 666 -1.77 -14.75 11.89
CA TYR A 666 -1.45 -15.86 11.01
C TYR A 666 -2.05 -17.12 11.62
N SER A 667 -2.27 -18.15 10.80
CA SER A 667 -2.89 -19.39 11.25
C SER A 667 -2.24 -20.62 10.62
N THR A 668 -2.22 -21.71 11.39
CA THR A 668 -2.14 -23.08 10.88
C THR A 668 -3.57 -23.61 10.72
N MET A 669 -3.74 -24.92 10.53
CA MET A 669 -5.07 -25.53 10.52
C MET A 669 -5.79 -25.38 11.87
N ASN A 670 -5.09 -25.42 13.01
CA ASN A 670 -5.71 -25.43 14.34
C ASN A 670 -5.14 -24.41 15.34
N ALA A 671 -4.18 -23.57 14.95
CA ALA A 671 -3.61 -22.55 15.84
C ALA A 671 -3.47 -21.20 15.16
N PHE A 672 -3.41 -20.15 15.98
CA PHE A 672 -3.14 -18.78 15.56
C PHE A 672 -1.79 -18.30 16.11
N ALA A 673 -1.16 -17.37 15.39
CA ALA A 673 -0.02 -16.60 15.83
C ALA A 673 -0.22 -15.11 15.50
N ALA A 674 -0.26 -14.25 16.51
CA ALA A 674 -0.39 -12.81 16.37
C ALA A 674 0.98 -12.11 16.47
N LEU A 675 1.21 -11.15 15.58
CA LEU A 675 2.43 -10.35 15.45
C LEU A 675 2.16 -8.91 15.86
N LYS A 676 3.06 -8.32 16.65
CA LYS A 676 3.05 -6.89 17.01
C LYS A 676 3.98 -6.06 16.11
N ALA A 677 3.86 -4.73 16.18
CA ALA A 677 4.69 -3.81 15.41
C ALA A 677 6.20 -3.89 15.73
N ASP A 678 6.56 -4.24 16.97
CA ASP A 678 7.94 -4.49 17.37
C ASP A 678 8.48 -5.84 16.87
N GLY A 679 7.62 -6.68 16.30
CA GLY A 679 7.93 -8.00 15.81
C GLY A 679 7.88 -9.10 16.88
N SER A 680 7.29 -8.86 18.05
CA SER A 680 7.01 -9.92 19.03
C SER A 680 5.80 -10.76 18.62
N ILE A 681 5.81 -12.04 19.00
CA ILE A 681 4.82 -13.05 18.57
C ILE A 681 4.12 -13.65 19.80
N THR A 682 2.82 -13.87 19.68
CA THR A 682 2.04 -14.66 20.66
C THR A 682 1.16 -15.66 19.92
N ALA A 683 1.23 -16.94 20.30
CA ALA A 683 0.47 -18.01 19.68
C ALA A 683 -0.55 -18.61 20.66
N TRP A 684 -1.63 -19.19 20.11
CA TRP A 684 -2.68 -19.88 20.86
C TRP A 684 -3.46 -20.86 19.96
N GLY A 685 -4.26 -21.75 20.56
CA GLY A 685 -5.06 -22.78 19.87
C GLY A 685 -4.59 -24.22 20.14
N GLY A 686 -4.76 -25.11 19.17
CA GLY A 686 -4.46 -26.54 19.31
C GLY A 686 -3.00 -26.81 19.70
N SER A 687 -2.80 -27.62 20.76
CA SER A 687 -1.49 -27.88 21.39
C SER A 687 -0.43 -28.34 20.39
N ASP A 688 -0.83 -29.16 19.44
CA ASP A 688 0.05 -29.85 18.50
C ASP A 688 0.16 -29.09 17.17
N SER A 689 -0.42 -27.88 17.06
CA SER A 689 -0.43 -27.08 15.83
C SER A 689 0.30 -25.74 15.96
N GLY A 690 1.21 -25.64 16.94
CA GLY A 690 2.04 -24.44 17.16
C GLY A 690 1.40 -23.38 18.06
N SER A 691 0.43 -23.76 18.90
CA SER A 691 -0.15 -22.86 19.90
C SER A 691 0.80 -22.50 21.03
N THR A 692 1.82 -23.34 21.26
CA THR A 692 2.89 -23.09 22.24
C THR A 692 4.25 -23.07 21.55
N GLY A 693 5.27 -22.59 22.26
CA GLY A 693 6.65 -22.57 21.74
C GLY A 693 6.96 -21.46 20.73
N ALA A 694 6.07 -20.48 20.57
CA ALA A 694 6.37 -19.28 19.81
C ALA A 694 7.67 -18.62 20.30
N PRO A 695 8.54 -18.13 19.40
CA PRO A 695 9.86 -17.68 19.77
C PRO A 695 9.82 -16.46 20.69
N THR A 696 10.70 -16.44 21.68
CA THR A 696 10.89 -15.28 22.55
C THR A 696 11.66 -14.18 21.81
N GLY A 697 11.34 -12.93 22.10
CA GLY A 697 12.00 -11.75 21.50
C GLY A 697 11.17 -11.03 20.44
N SER A 698 11.81 -10.10 19.75
CA SER A 698 11.18 -9.17 18.80
C SER A 698 11.96 -9.11 17.47
N GLY A 699 11.50 -8.29 16.53
CA GLY A 699 12.14 -8.10 15.21
C GLY A 699 11.74 -9.12 14.13
N TYR A 700 10.76 -9.99 14.41
CA TYR A 700 10.12 -10.79 13.35
C TYR A 700 9.25 -9.90 12.47
N THR A 701 9.32 -10.14 11.17
CA THR A 701 8.65 -9.30 10.16
C THR A 701 7.49 -10.01 9.46
N LYS A 702 7.53 -11.34 9.41
CA LYS A 702 6.48 -12.16 8.79
C LYS A 702 6.48 -13.56 9.38
N ILE A 703 5.31 -14.18 9.42
CA ILE A 703 5.13 -15.59 9.78
C ILE A 703 4.58 -16.32 8.56
N TYR A 704 4.98 -17.58 8.40
CA TYR A 704 4.52 -18.51 7.39
C TYR A 704 4.06 -19.79 8.10
N SER A 705 3.16 -20.54 7.46
CA SER A 705 2.51 -21.70 8.05
C SER A 705 2.52 -22.90 7.11
N THR A 706 2.73 -24.07 7.69
CA THR A 706 2.27 -25.36 7.14
C THR A 706 0.91 -25.69 7.78
N MET A 707 0.44 -26.93 7.63
CA MET A 707 -0.80 -27.39 8.24
C MET A 707 -0.76 -27.34 9.79
N SER A 708 0.41 -27.60 10.41
CA SER A 708 0.55 -27.71 11.87
C SER A 708 1.80 -27.01 12.46
N ALA A 709 2.54 -26.25 11.65
CA ALA A 709 3.73 -25.53 12.13
C ALA A 709 3.83 -24.11 11.58
N PHE A 710 4.59 -23.29 12.28
CA PHE A 710 4.91 -21.92 11.90
C PHE A 710 6.41 -21.73 11.66
N ALA A 711 6.75 -20.78 10.79
CA ALA A 711 8.10 -20.28 10.59
C ALA A 711 8.10 -18.74 10.55
N ALA A 712 8.77 -18.10 11.50
CA ALA A 712 8.91 -16.65 11.56
C ALA A 712 10.23 -16.19 10.94
N LEU A 713 10.14 -15.16 10.09
CA LEU A 713 11.25 -14.58 9.36
C LEU A 713 11.60 -13.20 9.93
N LYS A 714 12.88 -13.02 10.28
CA LYS A 714 13.41 -11.72 10.68
C LYS A 714 13.90 -10.91 9.49
N ALA A 715 13.90 -9.60 9.71
CA ALA A 715 14.91 -8.64 9.29
C ALA A 715 16.08 -9.12 8.38
N ASP A 716 17.05 -9.73 9.03
CA ASP A 716 18.33 -10.20 8.51
C ASP A 716 18.18 -11.47 7.68
N GLY A 717 16.96 -12.02 7.61
CA GLY A 717 16.64 -13.26 6.96
C GLY A 717 16.89 -14.48 7.81
N SER A 718 17.09 -14.36 9.14
CA SER A 718 17.09 -15.52 10.03
C SER A 718 15.68 -16.05 10.27
N ILE A 719 15.57 -17.36 10.50
CA ILE A 719 14.30 -18.08 10.60
C ILE A 719 14.23 -18.78 11.94
N THR A 720 13.04 -18.75 12.55
CA THR A 720 12.73 -19.59 13.70
C THR A 720 11.40 -20.30 13.45
N ALA A 721 11.42 -21.63 13.51
CA ALA A 721 10.22 -22.46 13.38
C ALA A 721 9.78 -23.00 14.74
N TRP A 722 8.48 -23.25 14.87
CA TRP A 722 7.86 -23.89 16.03
C TRP A 722 6.55 -24.58 15.62
N GLY A 723 6.01 -25.42 16.52
CA GLY A 723 4.86 -26.29 16.25
C GLY A 723 5.29 -27.73 16.04
N ASP A 724 4.46 -28.50 15.34
CA ASP A 724 4.73 -29.93 15.12
C ASP A 724 6.02 -30.14 14.32
N SER A 725 6.95 -30.93 14.87
CA SER A 725 8.22 -31.23 14.21
C SER A 725 8.03 -31.95 12.89
N ASP A 726 7.02 -32.81 12.78
CA ASP A 726 6.75 -33.60 11.58
C ASP A 726 6.22 -32.70 10.46
N PHE A 727 5.67 -31.52 10.78
CA PHE A 727 5.19 -30.54 9.80
C PHE A 727 6.13 -29.34 9.63
N GLY A 728 7.40 -29.47 10.03
CA GLY A 728 8.42 -28.42 9.86
C GLY A 728 8.52 -27.40 11.00
N GLY A 729 7.91 -27.69 12.16
CA GLY A 729 8.04 -26.91 13.40
C GLY A 729 9.41 -27.01 14.05
N ALA A 730 10.27 -27.90 13.55
CA ALA A 730 11.67 -28.01 13.92
C ALA A 730 12.55 -28.10 12.67
N GLY A 731 13.87 -27.90 12.84
CA GLY A 731 14.83 -28.10 11.75
C GLY A 731 14.93 -26.95 10.75
N ALA A 732 14.41 -25.76 11.07
CA ALA A 732 14.61 -24.57 10.25
C ALA A 732 16.11 -24.33 9.99
N PRO A 733 16.49 -23.91 8.78
CA PRO A 733 17.89 -23.80 8.41
C PRO A 733 18.59 -22.70 9.21
N THR A 734 19.83 -22.97 9.62
CA THR A 734 20.64 -22.00 10.35
C THR A 734 21.15 -20.88 9.44
N GLY A 735 21.53 -19.76 10.05
CA GLY A 735 22.05 -18.58 9.35
C GLY A 735 21.00 -17.54 8.99
N SER A 736 21.38 -16.64 8.09
CA SER A 736 20.60 -15.47 7.69
C SER A 736 20.61 -15.29 6.16
N GLY A 737 19.95 -14.24 5.66
CA GLY A 737 19.88 -13.92 4.23
C GLY A 737 18.75 -14.61 3.46
N TYR A 738 17.87 -15.35 4.14
CA TYR A 738 16.62 -15.83 3.53
C TYR A 738 15.68 -14.63 3.32
N THR A 739 15.16 -14.50 2.10
CA THR A 739 14.27 -13.38 1.73
C THR A 739 12.81 -13.77 1.78
N LYS A 740 12.52 -15.07 1.62
CA LYS A 740 11.16 -15.59 1.55
C LYS A 740 11.07 -17.05 1.96
N ILE A 741 9.92 -17.43 2.53
CA ILE A 741 9.56 -18.81 2.87
C ILE A 741 8.31 -19.16 2.06
N TYR A 742 8.25 -20.41 1.63
CA TYR A 742 7.14 -21.04 0.94
C TYR A 742 6.76 -22.31 1.69
N SER A 743 5.53 -22.79 1.57
CA SER A 743 5.09 -23.99 2.27
C SER A 743 4.25 -24.93 1.40
N THR A 744 4.32 -26.21 1.72
CA THR A 744 3.34 -27.26 1.37
C THR A 744 2.49 -27.56 2.62
N ARG A 745 1.76 -28.68 2.66
CA ARG A 745 1.05 -29.13 3.87
C ARG A 745 2.01 -29.44 5.03
N GLY A 746 3.17 -30.04 4.76
CA GLY A 746 4.08 -30.55 5.80
C GLY A 746 5.53 -30.08 5.72
N ALA A 747 5.89 -29.29 4.71
CA ALA A 747 7.27 -28.80 4.54
C ALA A 747 7.32 -27.31 4.24
N PHE A 748 8.46 -26.71 4.60
CA PHE A 748 8.82 -25.36 4.21
C PHE A 748 9.96 -25.39 3.20
N SER A 749 10.00 -24.37 2.35
CA SER A 749 11.14 -24.09 1.47
C SER A 749 11.49 -22.60 1.50
N THR A 750 12.77 -22.27 1.47
CA THR A 750 13.26 -20.90 1.49
C THR A 750 13.88 -20.48 0.17
N LEU A 751 13.90 -19.17 -0.04
CA LEU A 751 14.63 -18.53 -1.12
C LEU A 751 15.57 -17.47 -0.53
N LYS A 752 16.83 -17.46 -0.97
CA LYS A 752 17.78 -16.36 -0.69
C LYS A 752 17.85 -15.37 -1.85
N ALA A 753 18.50 -14.22 -1.61
CA ALA A 753 18.69 -13.18 -2.62
C ALA A 753 19.44 -13.66 -3.88
N ASP A 754 20.40 -14.58 -3.73
CA ASP A 754 21.11 -15.22 -4.84
C ASP A 754 20.23 -16.23 -5.61
N GLY A 755 19.10 -16.62 -5.04
CA GLY A 755 18.18 -17.61 -5.59
C GLY A 755 18.50 -19.04 -5.18
N SER A 756 19.33 -19.26 -4.16
CA SER A 756 19.51 -20.58 -3.54
C SER A 756 18.29 -20.98 -2.72
N ILE A 757 18.05 -22.30 -2.66
CA ILE A 757 16.88 -22.90 -2.04
C ILE A 757 17.32 -23.88 -0.95
N THR A 758 16.58 -23.90 0.15
CA THR A 758 16.69 -24.94 1.19
C THR A 758 15.28 -25.35 1.58
N ALA A 759 15.08 -26.60 2.01
CA ALA A 759 13.80 -27.10 2.46
C ALA A 759 13.96 -27.90 3.76
N TRP A 760 12.90 -27.95 4.58
CA TRP A 760 12.84 -28.70 5.84
C TRP A 760 11.38 -29.06 6.19
N GLY A 761 11.19 -29.98 7.15
CA GLY A 761 9.90 -30.57 7.52
C GLY A 761 9.77 -32.01 7.03
N ASP A 762 8.57 -32.44 6.69
CA ASP A 762 8.28 -33.82 6.28
C ASP A 762 8.88 -34.18 4.90
N PRO A 763 9.68 -35.26 4.81
CA PRO A 763 10.20 -35.76 3.53
C PRO A 763 9.12 -36.06 2.49
N ASP A 764 7.96 -36.59 2.89
CA ASP A 764 6.87 -36.98 2.00
C ASP A 764 6.12 -35.76 1.42
N TRP A 765 6.27 -34.59 2.06
CA TRP A 765 5.66 -33.33 1.65
C TRP A 765 6.66 -32.32 1.06
N GLY A 766 7.85 -32.78 0.66
CA GLY A 766 8.81 -31.99 -0.11
C GLY A 766 9.90 -31.28 0.69
N SER A 767 10.17 -31.73 1.92
CA SER A 767 11.32 -31.22 2.68
C SER A 767 12.68 -31.65 2.14
N THR A 768 12.71 -32.72 1.34
CA THR A 768 13.93 -33.26 0.73
C THR A 768 13.91 -33.09 -0.79
N GLY A 769 15.09 -33.15 -1.40
CA GLY A 769 15.23 -33.07 -2.87
C GLY A 769 15.20 -31.65 -3.44
N ALA A 770 15.24 -30.61 -2.61
CA ALA A 770 15.36 -29.23 -3.07
C ALA A 770 16.58 -29.07 -4.00
N PRO A 771 16.45 -28.29 -5.10
CA PRO A 771 17.49 -28.23 -6.11
C PRO A 771 18.78 -27.60 -5.59
N THR A 772 19.91 -28.15 -6.01
CA THR A 772 21.22 -27.53 -5.78
C THR A 772 21.44 -26.35 -6.74
N GLY A 773 22.18 -25.34 -6.28
CA GLY A 773 22.52 -24.14 -7.07
C GLY A 773 21.68 -22.90 -6.73
N SER A 774 21.82 -21.86 -7.54
CA SER A 774 21.22 -20.54 -7.34
C SER A 774 20.53 -20.03 -8.62
N GLY A 775 20.03 -18.78 -8.59
CA GLY A 775 19.37 -18.16 -9.73
C GLY A 775 17.86 -18.39 -9.83
N TYR A 776 17.26 -19.13 -8.90
CA TYR A 776 15.80 -19.20 -8.78
C TYR A 776 15.24 -17.85 -8.33
N THR A 777 14.04 -17.55 -8.78
CA THR A 777 13.39 -16.25 -8.58
C THR A 777 12.08 -16.36 -7.80
N LYS A 778 11.40 -17.51 -7.91
CA LYS A 778 10.16 -17.79 -7.21
C LYS A 778 9.96 -19.30 -7.05
N ILE A 779 9.30 -19.69 -5.96
CA ILE A 779 8.84 -21.06 -5.70
C ILE A 779 7.31 -21.05 -5.72
N TYR A 780 6.74 -22.16 -6.17
CA TYR A 780 5.30 -22.44 -6.17
C TYR A 780 5.10 -23.79 -5.48
N SER A 781 3.94 -24.00 -4.88
CA SER A 781 3.64 -25.20 -4.10
C SER A 781 2.33 -25.83 -4.52
N THR A 782 2.27 -27.16 -4.52
CA THR A 782 1.02 -27.91 -4.37
C THR A 782 0.84 -28.27 -2.90
N ALA A 783 -0.07 -29.20 -2.56
CA ALA A 783 -0.19 -29.71 -1.20
C ALA A 783 1.08 -30.45 -0.73
N GLY A 784 1.88 -31.05 -1.61
CA GLY A 784 3.04 -31.88 -1.23
C GLY A 784 4.28 -31.81 -2.13
N ALA A 785 4.31 -30.89 -3.08
CA ALA A 785 5.48 -30.65 -3.92
C ALA A 785 5.74 -29.17 -4.12
N PHE A 786 6.95 -28.86 -4.54
CA PHE A 786 7.40 -27.53 -4.90
C PHE A 786 7.88 -27.48 -6.35
N ALA A 787 7.75 -26.31 -6.97
CA ALA A 787 8.32 -25.99 -8.27
C ALA A 787 8.98 -24.60 -8.23
N ALA A 788 10.27 -24.52 -8.56
CA ALA A 788 11.03 -23.28 -8.60
C ALA A 788 11.30 -22.86 -10.04
N VAL A 789 11.19 -21.54 -10.30
CA VAL A 789 11.41 -20.95 -11.61
C VAL A 789 12.61 -20.01 -11.61
N LYS A 790 13.45 -20.09 -12.65
CA LYS A 790 14.55 -19.16 -12.90
C LYS A 790 14.12 -17.97 -13.76
N ALA A 791 14.99 -16.99 -13.89
CA ALA A 791 14.74 -15.78 -14.69
C ALA A 791 14.47 -16.06 -16.18
N ASP A 792 15.08 -17.11 -16.74
CA ASP A 792 14.82 -17.55 -18.12
C ASP A 792 13.49 -18.31 -18.25
N GLY A 793 12.79 -18.58 -17.15
CA GLY A 793 11.56 -19.35 -17.11
C GLY A 793 11.78 -20.86 -17.09
N SER A 794 12.99 -21.37 -16.88
CA SER A 794 13.21 -22.81 -16.64
C SER A 794 12.70 -23.23 -15.26
N ILE A 795 12.16 -24.45 -15.17
CA ILE A 795 11.45 -24.96 -13.99
C ILE A 795 12.15 -26.20 -13.44
N THR A 796 12.32 -26.25 -12.12
CA THR A 796 12.74 -27.45 -11.39
C THR A 796 11.69 -27.77 -10.33
N ALA A 797 11.19 -29.01 -10.32
CA ALA A 797 10.26 -29.49 -9.29
C ALA A 797 10.91 -30.52 -8.37
N TRP A 798 10.42 -30.60 -7.13
CA TRP A 798 10.81 -31.60 -6.14
C TRP A 798 9.68 -31.86 -5.12
N GLY A 799 9.84 -32.91 -4.31
CA GLY A 799 8.84 -33.40 -3.36
C GLY A 799 8.08 -34.62 -3.88
N GLY A 800 6.88 -34.87 -3.35
CA GLY A 800 6.12 -36.07 -3.67
C GLY A 800 5.77 -36.17 -5.16
N SER A 801 6.08 -37.31 -5.80
CA SER A 801 5.86 -37.53 -7.24
C SER A 801 4.40 -37.35 -7.63
N ASP A 802 3.49 -37.88 -6.81
CA ASP A 802 2.04 -37.86 -7.04
C ASP A 802 1.42 -36.47 -6.87
N TRP A 803 2.22 -35.51 -6.36
CA TRP A 803 1.85 -34.12 -6.11
C TRP A 803 2.55 -33.14 -7.08
N GLY A 804 3.27 -33.64 -8.09
CA GLY A 804 3.98 -32.82 -9.07
C GLY A 804 5.45 -32.55 -8.73
N GLY A 805 6.03 -33.29 -7.78
CA GLY A 805 7.45 -33.22 -7.44
C GLY A 805 8.39 -33.75 -8.52
N THR A 806 7.85 -34.43 -9.54
CA THR A 806 8.57 -34.89 -10.73
C THR A 806 7.80 -34.53 -12.00
N GLY A 807 8.47 -34.59 -13.15
CA GLY A 807 7.81 -34.37 -14.45
C GLY A 807 7.63 -32.91 -14.86
N ALA A 808 8.32 -31.97 -14.21
CA ALA A 808 8.36 -30.58 -14.65
C ALA A 808 8.80 -30.48 -16.12
N PRO A 809 8.23 -29.56 -16.91
CA PRO A 809 8.51 -29.49 -18.33
C PRO A 809 9.94 -29.05 -18.62
N THR A 810 10.50 -29.61 -19.70
CA THR A 810 11.80 -29.18 -20.21
C THR A 810 11.70 -27.85 -20.97
N GLY A 811 12.78 -27.08 -20.98
CA GLY A 811 12.87 -25.79 -21.68
C GLY A 811 12.66 -24.57 -20.79
N SER A 812 12.50 -23.41 -21.42
CA SER A 812 12.45 -22.09 -20.79
C SER A 812 11.27 -21.25 -21.32
N GLY A 813 11.12 -20.02 -20.82
CA GLY A 813 10.08 -19.07 -21.25
C GLY A 813 8.74 -19.18 -20.51
N TYR A 814 8.65 -19.97 -19.44
CA TYR A 814 7.49 -19.98 -18.56
C TYR A 814 7.48 -18.72 -17.67
N ALA A 815 6.37 -17.99 -17.69
CA ALA A 815 6.22 -16.73 -16.98
C ALA A 815 5.60 -16.91 -15.58
N LYS A 816 4.67 -17.86 -15.43
CA LYS A 816 3.96 -18.12 -14.17
C LYS A 816 3.59 -19.58 -14.04
N ILE A 817 3.58 -20.11 -12.82
CA ILE A 817 3.07 -21.44 -12.48
C ILE A 817 1.82 -21.25 -11.63
N TYR A 818 0.87 -22.15 -11.81
CA TYR A 818 -0.36 -22.28 -11.04
C TYR A 818 -0.46 -23.70 -10.48
N SER A 819 -1.15 -23.86 -9.36
CA SER A 819 -1.23 -25.11 -8.61
C SER A 819 -2.66 -25.49 -8.28
N THR A 820 -2.99 -26.77 -8.44
CA THR A 820 -4.09 -27.43 -7.70
C THR A 820 -3.52 -28.04 -6.42
N GLY A 821 -4.33 -28.84 -5.72
CA GLY A 821 -3.85 -29.63 -4.59
C GLY A 821 -2.72 -30.60 -4.96
N GLY A 822 -2.70 -31.15 -6.19
CA GLY A 822 -1.73 -32.19 -6.59
C GLY A 822 -1.08 -32.06 -7.97
N ALA A 823 -1.30 -30.95 -8.67
CA ALA A 823 -0.68 -30.70 -9.97
C ALA A 823 -0.28 -29.25 -10.16
N PHE A 824 0.62 -29.02 -11.12
CA PHE A 824 1.05 -27.70 -11.56
C PHE A 824 0.65 -27.45 -13.02
N ALA A 825 0.43 -26.19 -13.37
CA ALA A 825 0.25 -25.70 -14.73
C ALA A 825 1.10 -24.45 -14.97
N ALA A 826 2.07 -24.53 -15.89
CA ALA A 826 2.95 -23.42 -16.25
C ALA A 826 2.43 -22.70 -17.50
N LEU A 827 2.35 -21.38 -17.42
CA LEU A 827 1.88 -20.47 -18.47
C LEU A 827 3.05 -19.70 -19.08
N LYS A 828 3.16 -19.71 -20.40
CA LYS A 828 4.13 -18.90 -21.16
C LYS A 828 3.56 -17.53 -21.55
N ALA A 829 4.44 -16.62 -21.99
CA ALA A 829 4.05 -15.27 -22.40
C ALA A 829 3.13 -15.23 -23.64
N ASP A 830 3.22 -16.23 -24.53
CA ASP A 830 2.29 -16.39 -25.65
C ASP A 830 0.92 -16.95 -25.21
N GLY A 831 0.79 -17.34 -23.95
CA GLY A 831 -0.40 -17.93 -23.38
C GLY A 831 -0.55 -19.43 -23.60
N SER A 832 0.51 -20.15 -24.00
CA SER A 832 0.51 -21.62 -24.01
C SER A 832 0.70 -22.20 -22.60
N ILE A 833 0.12 -23.38 -22.37
CA ILE A 833 0.05 -24.03 -21.04
C ILE A 833 0.67 -25.42 -21.10
N THR A 834 1.52 -25.73 -20.12
CA THR A 834 2.01 -27.10 -19.87
C THR A 834 1.67 -27.50 -18.44
N ALA A 835 1.01 -28.64 -18.25
CA ALA A 835 0.68 -29.18 -16.92
C ALA A 835 1.48 -30.46 -16.61
N TRP A 836 1.72 -30.69 -15.32
CA TRP A 836 2.35 -31.92 -14.79
C TRP A 836 1.91 -32.21 -13.35
N GLY A 837 2.18 -33.42 -12.87
CA GLY A 837 1.78 -33.91 -11.55
C GLY A 837 0.64 -34.92 -11.61
N GLY A 838 -0.13 -35.03 -10.53
CA GLY A 838 -1.21 -36.01 -10.43
C GLY A 838 -2.25 -35.86 -11.54
N SER A 839 -2.48 -36.90 -12.33
CA SER A 839 -3.46 -36.88 -13.43
C SER A 839 -4.89 -36.61 -12.92
N TYR A 840 -5.22 -37.15 -11.73
CA TYR A 840 -6.48 -36.91 -11.04
C TYR A 840 -6.69 -35.43 -10.65
N ALA A 841 -5.62 -34.63 -10.58
CA ALA A 841 -5.63 -33.23 -10.17
C ALA A 841 -5.35 -32.24 -11.31
N GLY A 842 -5.44 -32.67 -12.57
CA GLY A 842 -5.17 -31.83 -13.74
C GLY A 842 -3.70 -31.77 -14.18
N GLY A 843 -2.86 -32.69 -13.71
CA GLY A 843 -1.47 -32.85 -14.17
C GLY A 843 -1.33 -33.30 -15.62
N THR A 844 -2.43 -33.73 -16.25
CA THR A 844 -2.52 -34.04 -17.68
C THR A 844 -3.76 -33.38 -18.28
N GLY A 845 -3.81 -33.27 -19.60
CA GLY A 845 -4.99 -32.74 -20.32
C GLY A 845 -5.08 -31.22 -20.43
N ALA A 846 -3.98 -30.50 -20.18
CA ALA A 846 -3.91 -29.06 -20.45
C ALA A 846 -4.29 -28.74 -21.92
N PRO A 847 -4.98 -27.61 -22.18
CA PRO A 847 -5.50 -27.30 -23.49
C PRO A 847 -4.40 -27.06 -24.51
N THR A 848 -4.60 -27.56 -25.74
CA THR A 848 -3.73 -27.27 -26.88
C THR A 848 -4.01 -25.86 -27.40
N GLY A 849 -2.99 -25.00 -27.50
CA GLY A 849 -3.11 -23.66 -28.07
C GLY A 849 -2.42 -22.59 -27.25
N SER A 850 -2.66 -21.32 -27.60
CA SER A 850 -2.07 -20.14 -26.98
C SER A 850 -3.13 -19.06 -26.72
N GLY A 851 -2.72 -17.92 -26.15
CA GLY A 851 -3.61 -16.78 -25.86
C GLY A 851 -4.35 -16.84 -24.52
N TYR A 852 -4.05 -17.82 -23.66
CA TYR A 852 -4.51 -17.81 -22.27
C TYR A 852 -3.75 -16.76 -21.47
N THR A 853 -4.46 -16.04 -20.62
CA THR A 853 -3.90 -14.91 -19.84
C THR A 853 -3.85 -15.22 -18.36
N LYS A 854 -4.68 -16.15 -17.87
CA LYS A 854 -4.74 -16.53 -16.46
C LYS A 854 -5.27 -17.95 -16.29
N ILE A 855 -4.81 -18.63 -15.24
CA ILE A 855 -5.31 -19.94 -14.81
C ILE A 855 -5.85 -19.79 -13.38
N TYR A 856 -6.91 -20.52 -13.10
CA TYR A 856 -7.55 -20.68 -11.80
C TYR A 856 -7.59 -22.16 -11.43
N SER A 857 -7.74 -22.49 -10.16
CA SER A 857 -7.74 -23.89 -9.70
C SER A 857 -8.73 -24.17 -8.58
N THR A 858 -9.32 -25.36 -8.62
CA THR A 858 -9.88 -26.08 -7.48
C THR A 858 -8.81 -27.03 -6.92
N ALA A 859 -9.15 -27.90 -5.97
CA ALA A 859 -8.20 -28.87 -5.45
C ALA A 859 -7.77 -29.90 -6.49
N PHE A 860 -8.60 -30.17 -7.51
CA PHE A 860 -8.37 -31.23 -8.49
C PHE A 860 -8.55 -30.81 -9.96
N ALA A 861 -8.88 -29.55 -10.25
CA ALA A 861 -9.02 -29.08 -11.62
C ALA A 861 -8.49 -27.66 -11.84
N PHE A 862 -8.18 -27.36 -13.10
CA PHE A 862 -7.78 -26.04 -13.56
C PHE A 862 -8.84 -25.45 -14.51
N ALA A 863 -8.92 -24.12 -14.53
CA ALA A 863 -9.70 -23.35 -15.50
C ALA A 863 -8.84 -22.19 -16.04
N ALA A 864 -8.53 -22.22 -17.34
CA ALA A 864 -7.76 -21.18 -18.02
C ALA A 864 -8.67 -20.21 -18.79
N VAL A 865 -8.35 -18.92 -18.72
CA VAL A 865 -9.12 -17.83 -19.33
C VAL A 865 -8.30 -17.14 -20.41
N LYS A 866 -8.92 -16.81 -21.55
CA LYS A 866 -8.32 -16.02 -22.63
C LYS A 866 -8.65 -14.54 -22.50
N ALA A 867 -7.99 -13.69 -23.31
CA ALA A 867 -8.20 -12.24 -23.30
C ALA A 867 -9.64 -11.82 -23.66
N ASP A 868 -10.36 -12.63 -24.44
CA ASP A 868 -11.78 -12.42 -24.75
C ASP A 868 -12.72 -12.88 -23.61
N GLY A 869 -12.18 -13.52 -22.56
CA GLY A 869 -12.93 -14.07 -21.45
C GLY A 869 -13.52 -15.45 -21.71
N SER A 870 -13.10 -16.17 -22.77
CA SER A 870 -13.46 -17.58 -22.95
C SER A 870 -12.68 -18.48 -21.98
N ILE A 871 -13.31 -19.58 -21.54
CA ILE A 871 -12.79 -20.48 -20.48
C ILE A 871 -12.56 -21.88 -21.04
N THR A 872 -11.45 -22.51 -20.64
CA THR A 872 -11.20 -23.94 -20.87
C THR A 872 -10.78 -24.58 -19.55
N ALA A 873 -11.46 -25.66 -19.15
CA ALA A 873 -11.15 -26.40 -17.93
C ALA A 873 -10.62 -27.81 -18.24
N TRP A 874 -9.82 -28.35 -17.32
CA TRP A 874 -9.30 -29.71 -17.35
C TRP A 874 -8.97 -30.22 -15.94
N GLY A 875 -8.84 -31.54 -15.76
CA GLY A 875 -8.59 -32.18 -14.47
C GLY A 875 -9.78 -33.03 -14.01
N GLY A 876 -9.94 -33.22 -12.69
CA GLY A 876 -11.01 -34.02 -12.11
C GLY A 876 -12.39 -33.55 -12.57
N SER A 877 -13.18 -34.44 -13.17
CA SER A 877 -14.49 -34.11 -13.75
C SER A 877 -15.44 -33.50 -12.72
N ASP A 878 -15.44 -34.09 -11.53
CA ASP A 878 -16.36 -33.75 -10.44
C ASP A 878 -15.93 -32.45 -9.74
N SER A 879 -14.67 -32.02 -9.92
CA SER A 879 -14.10 -30.81 -9.33
C SER A 879 -14.06 -29.62 -10.31
N GLY A 880 -14.85 -29.67 -11.38
CA GLY A 880 -14.93 -28.62 -12.39
C GLY A 880 -13.91 -28.72 -13.52
N GLY A 881 -13.23 -29.87 -13.67
CA GLY A 881 -12.34 -30.15 -14.81
C GLY A 881 -13.07 -30.35 -16.13
N THR A 882 -14.39 -30.46 -16.09
CA THR A 882 -15.27 -30.47 -17.27
C THR A 882 -16.45 -29.52 -17.03
N GLY A 883 -17.21 -29.18 -18.08
CA GLY A 883 -18.43 -28.37 -17.93
C GLY A 883 -18.20 -26.87 -17.76
N ALA A 884 -17.01 -26.36 -18.07
CA ALA A 884 -16.76 -24.91 -18.14
C ALA A 884 -17.76 -24.23 -19.10
N PRO A 885 -18.22 -23.01 -18.78
CA PRO A 885 -19.28 -22.36 -19.52
C PRO A 885 -18.87 -22.02 -20.95
N THR A 886 -19.82 -22.15 -21.88
CA THR A 886 -19.64 -21.75 -23.27
C THR A 886 -19.77 -20.24 -23.44
N GLY A 887 -18.91 -19.63 -24.26
CA GLY A 887 -18.96 -18.20 -24.60
C GLY A 887 -17.75 -17.42 -24.10
N SER A 888 -17.84 -16.09 -24.18
CA SER A 888 -16.77 -15.16 -23.82
C SER A 888 -17.29 -14.05 -22.89
N GLY A 889 -16.40 -13.14 -22.47
CA GLY A 889 -16.72 -12.00 -21.61
C GLY A 889 -16.64 -12.28 -20.10
N TYR A 890 -16.16 -13.45 -19.68
CA TYR A 890 -15.84 -13.70 -18.28
C TYR A 890 -14.57 -12.95 -17.87
N THR A 891 -14.61 -12.28 -16.72
CA THR A 891 -13.54 -11.40 -16.24
C THR A 891 -12.84 -11.95 -15.01
N LYS A 892 -13.51 -12.81 -14.23
CA LYS A 892 -12.96 -13.43 -13.02
C LYS A 892 -13.58 -14.80 -12.77
N ILE A 893 -12.82 -15.69 -12.13
CA ILE A 893 -13.28 -16.99 -11.62
C ILE A 893 -12.94 -17.04 -10.13
N TYR A 894 -13.84 -17.61 -9.35
CA TYR A 894 -13.64 -17.97 -7.94
C TYR A 894 -13.86 -19.46 -7.76
N SER A 895 -13.35 -20.04 -6.68
CA SER A 895 -13.38 -21.48 -6.47
C SER A 895 -13.52 -21.90 -5.02
N THR A 896 -14.27 -22.99 -4.80
CA THR A 896 -14.21 -23.82 -3.60
C THR A 896 -13.20 -24.96 -3.84
N VAL A 897 -13.21 -26.00 -2.99
CA VAL A 897 -12.34 -27.17 -3.20
C VAL A 897 -12.73 -27.94 -4.47
N ASP A 898 -14.01 -27.94 -4.86
CA ASP A 898 -14.54 -28.79 -5.94
C ASP A 898 -15.47 -28.06 -6.93
N ALA A 899 -15.65 -26.74 -6.82
CA ALA A 899 -16.46 -25.98 -7.74
C ALA A 899 -15.81 -24.65 -8.16
N PHE A 900 -16.17 -24.19 -9.35
CA PHE A 900 -15.84 -22.87 -9.86
C PHE A 900 -17.10 -22.03 -10.02
N VAL A 901 -16.93 -20.71 -9.96
CA VAL A 901 -17.91 -19.73 -10.42
C VAL A 901 -17.21 -18.64 -11.24
N ALA A 902 -17.62 -18.50 -12.50
CA ALA A 902 -17.13 -17.46 -13.40
C ALA A 902 -18.10 -16.28 -13.42
N VAL A 903 -17.54 -15.07 -13.45
CA VAL A 903 -18.27 -13.80 -13.40
C VAL A 903 -18.01 -13.02 -14.69
N LYS A 904 -19.07 -12.50 -15.31
CA LYS A 904 -18.98 -11.56 -16.42
C LYS A 904 -19.01 -10.12 -15.94
N ALA A 905 -18.59 -9.20 -16.80
CA ALA A 905 -18.61 -7.77 -16.50
C ALA A 905 -20.01 -7.27 -16.08
N ASP A 906 -21.09 -7.80 -16.68
CA ASP A 906 -22.48 -7.47 -16.35
C ASP A 906 -22.98 -8.02 -14.99
N GLY A 907 -22.14 -8.80 -14.31
CA GLY A 907 -22.49 -9.43 -13.03
C GLY A 907 -23.26 -10.74 -13.17
N SER A 908 -23.50 -11.24 -14.38
CA SER A 908 -23.96 -12.62 -14.57
C SER A 908 -22.88 -13.59 -14.11
N ILE A 909 -23.33 -14.69 -13.51
CA ILE A 909 -22.45 -15.75 -13.00
C ILE A 909 -22.80 -17.08 -13.63
N THR A 910 -21.80 -17.94 -13.76
CA THR A 910 -22.00 -19.33 -14.13
C THR A 910 -21.10 -20.19 -13.27
N ALA A 911 -21.70 -21.06 -12.46
CA ALA A 911 -21.00 -22.05 -11.65
C ALA A 911 -20.99 -23.42 -12.34
N TRP A 912 -19.93 -24.19 -12.09
CA TRP A 912 -19.77 -25.58 -12.53
C TRP A 912 -18.83 -26.34 -11.60
N GLY A 913 -18.80 -27.67 -11.71
CA GLY A 913 -18.12 -28.57 -10.76
C GLY A 913 -19.12 -29.29 -9.87
N ASN A 914 -18.71 -29.72 -8.68
CA ASN A 914 -19.57 -30.51 -7.79
C ASN A 914 -20.81 -29.68 -7.39
N PRO A 915 -22.03 -30.15 -7.72
CA PRO A 915 -23.26 -29.44 -7.38
C PRO A 915 -23.42 -29.16 -5.88
N ASN A 916 -22.94 -30.07 -5.02
CA ASN A 916 -23.01 -29.94 -3.57
C ASN A 916 -22.03 -28.90 -3.05
N ASP A 917 -20.92 -28.66 -3.75
CA ASP A 917 -19.86 -27.73 -3.30
C ASP A 917 -19.97 -26.34 -3.94
N GLY A 918 -21.17 -26.01 -4.44
CA GLY A 918 -21.47 -24.72 -5.06
C GLY A 918 -21.37 -24.70 -6.60
N GLY A 919 -21.17 -25.87 -7.23
CA GLY A 919 -21.09 -26.03 -8.69
C GLY A 919 -22.40 -25.82 -9.45
N THR A 920 -23.51 -25.55 -8.75
CA THR A 920 -24.78 -25.18 -9.37
C THR A 920 -24.98 -23.67 -9.33
N THR A 921 -25.26 -23.05 -10.48
CA THR A 921 -25.54 -21.61 -10.55
C THR A 921 -26.81 -21.31 -9.76
N PRO A 922 -26.79 -20.43 -8.74
CA PRO A 922 -27.97 -20.12 -7.97
C PRO A 922 -29.02 -19.41 -8.84
N THR A 923 -30.30 -19.77 -8.67
CA THR A 923 -31.40 -19.00 -9.26
C THR A 923 -31.49 -17.67 -8.53
N VAL A 924 -30.89 -16.64 -9.11
CA VAL A 924 -30.98 -15.27 -8.59
C VAL A 924 -32.40 -14.78 -8.81
N THR A 925 -33.26 -14.86 -7.80
CA THR A 925 -34.47 -14.03 -7.76
C THR A 925 -34.00 -12.61 -7.43
N ASP A 926 -34.13 -11.71 -8.41
CA ASP A 926 -33.75 -10.30 -8.29
C ASP A 926 -34.36 -9.61 -7.07
#